data_AF-A0AAN9V8A4-F1
#
_entry.id   AF-A0AAN9V8A4-F1
#
_cell.length_a   1.000
_cell.length_b   1.000
_cell.length_c   1.000
_cell.angle_alpha   90.00
_cell.angle_beta   90.00
_cell.angle_gamma   90.00
#
_symmetry.space_group_name_H-M   'P 1'
#
loop_
_entity.id
_entity.type
_entity.pdbx_description
1 polymer ?
#
loop_
_entity_poly.entity_id
_entity_poly.type
_entity_poly.pdbx_seq_one_letter_code
_entity_poly.pdbx_strand_id
1 'polypeptide(L)'
;MATSVSLELAQSLFTNGSRAAAVYFTQACYFLAIPQFAQDIPGGEASMHGGDSNVSLMLYRTSEGSTEFQEYQQLDVPGGEDAEFFTIDGRTFLATACERTGSDPTYSMDVESCIFEWVGDQFSKFQCMPTFGAKQWRAFDIDGRHFLALAQGDQGSGFEPTIPVTNSTIYEWDGSTFQTFQTVPSVMGYNWLHFSLDGREFLAYADHVEPSYVLEWKQDQFVHFQTLDGVGGRAMHLFENKNRTLMAFARMTNDSLIYEWGDQGFQQYQTLSGAGGREFALIEDGGSQYLILLKMLTGTVTDPVVALNSTIYRVDDDGLNVVSEFPTLAGTDISTFSVGDANYVVVADSMTEDLHFRQDSYVYRFVPAQASQEVAVRQDNHMYRSVPETGPEPPSGCPMSKNKPRAPTPAPAPAPVPAPVPAPAPAPAPAPRSGCPMSKRSPYAKRQDAQYISPEFQTLFNAFTGSDTSIGSQYQNASTTIQASNPLIVGTAEDIIFYPGDGGDPAHLPYRYGTAGFIEITSTSHLGPAIGALAGLYALDPEGQSWRDAATNLLNATTAARGANSPALWRDQLQVPAWEGRETSISDMVSYACDVTIRLLDAVLADPTKLSYEFLRDNYFNSTGGELGATIPMNSVMTATFFLEALNQALEIKTLLDQHEIDWTKLMVLIDGQLGRETAGVVMSSNTLAQTFLKLHPELPVDRIYIAPNGLVPNVTDTSPDGLRVFEPELRLLWGGLRGLVTLAGNMFAGFPAYQVATGTYPVINATTPYVSDLPAISGPDDYLALTTRIRVTLEDPRQPLSGSVADFAGQSLYDAGGNATKVVVPGLDGYDYASALQSNGTTSSAKL
;
A
#
# COMPACT_ATOMS: atom_id res chain seq x y z
N MET A 1 37.30 -27.86 0.02
CA MET A 1 37.01 -26.42 -0.14
C MET A 1 35.94 -26.08 0.89
N ALA A 2 35.91 -24.86 1.43
CA ALA A 2 34.94 -24.53 2.46
C ALA A 2 33.52 -24.55 1.90
N THR A 3 32.60 -25.14 2.64
CA THR A 3 31.16 -25.03 2.42
C THR A 3 30.73 -23.64 2.92
N SER A 4 30.75 -22.64 2.04
CA SER A 4 30.42 -21.25 2.35
C SER A 4 28.90 -21.03 2.34
N VAL A 5 28.41 -20.28 3.33
CA VAL A 5 27.06 -19.69 3.35
C VAL A 5 27.05 -18.43 2.49
N SER A 6 25.96 -18.13 1.80
CA SER A 6 25.81 -16.91 1.01
C SER A 6 24.46 -16.22 1.22
N LEU A 7 24.45 -14.90 1.04
CA LEU A 7 23.25 -14.08 0.96
C LEU A 7 23.01 -13.72 -0.52
N GLU A 8 21.85 -14.10 -1.06
CA GLU A 8 21.41 -13.72 -2.41
C GLU A 8 20.49 -12.50 -2.29
N LEU A 9 20.78 -11.40 -3.00
CA LEU A 9 19.90 -10.22 -2.97
C LEU A 9 18.53 -10.56 -3.56
N ALA A 10 17.48 -10.38 -2.77
CA ALA A 10 16.09 -10.61 -3.17
C ALA A 10 15.34 -9.30 -3.45
N GLN A 11 15.61 -8.24 -2.68
CA GLN A 11 14.97 -6.93 -2.85
C GLN A 11 15.85 -5.79 -2.28
N SER A 12 15.80 -4.61 -2.89
CA SER A 12 16.25 -3.35 -2.29
C SER A 12 15.05 -2.50 -1.85
N LEU A 13 15.18 -1.80 -0.72
CA LEU A 13 14.16 -0.96 -0.11
C LEU A 13 14.67 0.49 -0.06
N PHE A 14 13.87 1.44 -0.55
CA PHE A 14 14.31 2.80 -0.87
C PHE A 14 14.40 3.73 0.36
N THR A 15 15.23 3.37 1.33
CA THR A 15 15.32 4.00 2.66
C THR A 15 16.33 5.14 2.78
N ASN A 16 16.16 6.02 3.77
CA ASN A 16 17.07 7.10 4.12
C ASN A 16 17.39 7.00 5.62
N GLY A 17 18.65 6.82 6.00
CA GLY A 17 19.03 6.83 7.41
C GLY A 17 18.40 5.72 8.25
N SER A 18 18.14 4.54 7.69
CA SER A 18 17.49 3.42 8.41
C SER A 18 18.11 3.16 9.78
N ARG A 19 17.31 2.75 10.76
CA ARG A 19 17.81 2.39 12.11
C ARG A 19 17.32 1.06 12.68
N ALA A 20 16.12 0.63 12.28
CA ALA A 20 15.58 -0.70 12.59
C ALA A 20 14.93 -1.32 11.35
N ALA A 21 14.72 -2.63 11.37
CA ALA A 21 14.11 -3.42 10.32
C ALA A 21 13.12 -4.44 10.91
N ALA A 22 12.21 -3.99 11.76
CA ALA A 22 11.34 -4.86 12.52
C ALA A 22 10.32 -5.60 11.64
N VAL A 23 10.35 -6.94 11.66
CA VAL A 23 9.46 -7.80 10.87
C VAL A 23 8.39 -8.45 11.75
N TYR A 24 7.14 -8.46 11.30
CA TYR A 24 6.01 -9.05 12.01
C TYR A 24 5.05 -9.81 11.08
N PHE A 25 4.66 -11.03 11.46
CA PHE A 25 3.73 -11.86 10.66
C PHE A 25 2.31 -11.80 11.21
N THR A 26 1.35 -11.35 10.40
CA THR A 26 -0.08 -11.39 10.74
C THR A 26 -0.96 -11.39 9.50
N GLN A 27 -2.19 -11.91 9.62
CA GLN A 27 -3.16 -11.96 8.52
C GLN A 27 -2.63 -12.64 7.24
N ALA A 28 -1.73 -13.63 7.38
CA ALA A 28 -1.01 -14.31 6.30
C ALA A 28 -0.03 -13.44 5.47
N CYS A 29 0.26 -12.22 5.94
CA CYS A 29 1.24 -11.29 5.37
C CYS A 29 2.41 -11.08 6.34
N TYR A 30 3.58 -10.72 5.80
CA TYR A 30 4.61 -10.06 6.59
C TYR A 30 4.42 -8.54 6.52
N PHE A 31 4.66 -7.87 7.64
CA PHE A 31 4.85 -6.43 7.75
C PHE A 31 6.31 -6.17 8.10
N LEU A 32 6.84 -5.03 7.65
CA LEU A 32 8.19 -4.57 7.95
C LEU A 32 8.14 -3.06 8.24
N ALA A 33 8.66 -2.65 9.40
CA ALA A 33 8.82 -1.25 9.79
C ALA A 33 10.28 -0.83 9.70
N ILE A 34 10.55 0.26 8.99
CA ILE A 34 11.88 0.89 8.92
C ILE A 34 11.79 2.35 9.40
N PRO A 35 12.18 2.63 10.65
CA PRO A 35 12.42 3.99 11.14
C PRO A 35 13.58 4.64 10.36
N GLN A 36 13.44 5.94 10.08
CA GLN A 36 14.40 6.75 9.35
C GLN A 36 14.96 7.84 10.26
N PHE A 37 16.29 7.89 10.42
CA PHE A 37 16.98 8.86 11.29
C PHE A 37 17.04 10.26 10.70
N ALA A 38 17.30 10.35 9.40
CA ALA A 38 17.37 11.60 8.65
C ALA A 38 17.34 11.36 7.12
N GLN A 39 16.99 12.40 6.39
CA GLN A 39 17.22 12.53 4.95
C GLN A 39 18.31 13.58 4.64
N ASP A 40 19.00 13.44 3.52
CA ASP A 40 19.99 14.42 3.05
C ASP A 40 19.35 15.77 2.70
N ILE A 41 19.96 16.87 3.14
CA ILE A 41 19.52 18.22 2.78
C ILE A 41 20.09 18.58 1.38
N PRO A 42 19.27 18.97 0.39
CA PRO A 42 19.75 19.29 -0.95
C PRO A 42 20.79 20.43 -0.98
N GLY A 43 22.04 20.08 -1.26
CA GLY A 43 23.18 21.00 -1.28
C GLY A 43 23.80 21.30 0.09
N GLY A 44 23.44 20.53 1.13
CA GLY A 44 24.20 20.46 2.39
C GLY A 44 25.42 19.54 2.28
N GLU A 45 26.30 19.62 3.27
CA GLU A 45 27.43 18.69 3.43
C GLU A 45 26.95 17.34 4.01
N ALA A 46 27.54 16.24 3.57
CA ALA A 46 27.25 14.90 4.11
C ALA A 46 27.77 14.75 5.55
N SER A 47 27.00 14.11 6.44
CA SER A 47 27.33 14.00 7.86
C SER A 47 26.45 12.98 8.58
N MET A 48 27.07 12.04 9.30
CA MET A 48 26.38 11.04 10.12
C MET A 48 25.51 11.62 11.27
N HIS A 49 25.65 12.91 11.58
CA HIS A 49 24.87 13.65 12.57
C HIS A 49 24.01 14.78 11.97
N GLY A 50 24.10 15.02 10.66
CA GLY A 50 23.41 16.09 9.97
C GLY A 50 21.99 15.72 9.51
N GLY A 51 21.57 16.31 8.39
CA GLY A 51 20.33 15.98 7.70
C GLY A 51 19.07 16.64 8.25
N ASP A 52 17.93 16.26 7.70
CA ASP A 52 16.60 16.58 8.21
C ASP A 52 15.99 15.34 8.85
N SER A 53 15.76 15.37 10.16
CA SER A 53 15.15 14.27 10.92
C SER A 53 13.63 14.26 10.88
N ASN A 54 12.97 15.22 10.20
CA ASN A 54 11.52 15.21 10.01
C ASN A 54 11.10 14.30 8.84
N VAL A 55 11.71 13.12 8.79
CA VAL A 55 11.45 12.05 7.83
C VAL A 55 10.54 11.00 8.49
N SER A 56 9.60 10.43 7.73
CA SER A 56 8.63 9.45 8.24
C SER A 56 9.23 8.04 8.38
N LEU A 57 8.73 7.23 9.30
CA LEU A 57 8.97 5.78 9.28
C LEU A 57 8.22 5.15 8.11
N MET A 58 8.85 4.21 7.40
CA MET A 58 8.24 3.47 6.29
C MET A 58 7.68 2.13 6.77
N LEU A 59 6.41 1.84 6.43
CA LEU A 59 5.79 0.54 6.64
C LEU A 59 5.55 -0.15 5.32
N TYR A 60 6.10 -1.37 5.22
CA TYR A 60 5.92 -2.26 4.09
C TYR A 60 5.06 -3.47 4.48
N ARG A 61 4.40 -4.07 3.49
CA ARG A 61 3.58 -5.28 3.63
C ARG A 61 3.82 -6.22 2.44
N THR A 62 3.86 -7.53 2.67
CA THR A 62 3.87 -8.53 1.59
C THR A 62 2.45 -8.96 1.21
N SER A 63 2.25 -9.38 -0.05
CA SER A 63 1.07 -10.17 -0.42
C SER A 63 1.13 -11.57 0.22
N GLU A 64 -0.03 -12.24 0.38
CA GLU A 64 -0.10 -13.60 0.95
C GLU A 64 0.84 -14.56 0.20
N GLY A 65 1.75 -15.21 0.93
CA GLY A 65 2.76 -16.11 0.36
C GLY A 65 3.91 -15.45 -0.41
N SER A 66 3.95 -14.11 -0.50
CA SER A 66 5.04 -13.37 -1.14
C SER A 66 6.16 -13.01 -0.16
N THR A 67 7.39 -12.95 -0.68
CA THR A 67 8.60 -12.44 -0.01
C THR A 67 8.92 -10.99 -0.36
N GLU A 68 8.17 -10.39 -1.30
CA GLU A 68 8.35 -9.00 -1.74
C GLU A 68 7.57 -8.04 -0.84
N PHE A 69 8.28 -7.09 -0.23
CA PHE A 69 7.74 -6.04 0.62
C PHE A 69 7.35 -4.82 -0.21
N GLN A 70 6.06 -4.48 -0.25
CA GLN A 70 5.56 -3.29 -0.95
C GLN A 70 5.24 -2.21 0.09
N GLU A 71 5.64 -0.95 -0.16
CA GLU A 71 5.31 0.16 0.75
C GLU A 71 3.79 0.33 0.82
N TYR A 72 3.26 0.40 2.05
CA TYR A 72 1.82 0.40 2.30
C TYR A 72 1.37 1.60 3.16
N GLN A 73 2.23 2.13 4.04
CA GLN A 73 1.95 3.31 4.87
C GLN A 73 3.26 4.02 5.28
N GLN A 74 3.17 5.32 5.58
CA GLN A 74 4.22 6.07 6.29
C GLN A 74 3.67 6.61 7.62
N LEU A 75 4.53 6.74 8.64
CA LEU A 75 4.17 7.25 9.98
C LEU A 75 5.07 8.40 10.42
N ASP A 76 4.50 9.39 11.11
CA ASP A 76 5.24 10.52 11.70
C ASP A 76 6.08 10.06 12.91
N VAL A 77 7.34 9.69 12.63
CA VAL A 77 8.33 9.18 13.60
C VAL A 77 9.67 9.88 13.32
N PRO A 78 9.80 11.18 13.67
CA PRO A 78 10.98 11.96 13.35
C PRO A 78 12.22 11.44 14.11
N GLY A 79 13.36 11.36 13.42
CA GLY A 79 14.61 10.82 13.96
C GLY A 79 14.43 9.40 14.51
N GLY A 80 13.70 8.56 13.76
CA GLY A 80 13.33 7.23 14.22
C GLY A 80 14.53 6.31 14.38
N GLU A 81 14.72 5.78 15.58
CA GLU A 81 15.77 4.80 15.91
C GLU A 81 15.25 3.36 15.96
N ASP A 82 13.97 3.14 16.34
CA ASP A 82 13.46 1.78 16.57
C ASP A 82 11.94 1.62 16.34
N ALA A 83 11.54 0.37 16.11
CA ALA A 83 10.17 -0.10 15.88
C ALA A 83 9.95 -1.48 16.55
N GLU A 84 8.98 -1.60 17.45
CA GLU A 84 8.65 -2.86 18.13
C GLU A 84 7.18 -3.23 17.86
N PHE A 85 6.94 -4.36 17.20
CA PHE A 85 5.60 -4.92 17.00
C PHE A 85 5.20 -5.84 18.15
N PHE A 86 4.00 -5.66 18.70
CA PHE A 86 3.50 -6.50 19.79
C PHE A 86 1.97 -6.63 19.77
N THR A 87 1.42 -7.52 20.62
CA THR A 87 -0.02 -7.74 20.73
C THR A 87 -0.49 -7.84 22.17
N ILE A 88 -1.61 -7.19 22.50
CA ILE A 88 -2.32 -7.32 23.78
C ILE A 88 -3.79 -7.63 23.47
N ASP A 89 -4.36 -8.67 24.09
CA ASP A 89 -5.76 -9.11 23.91
C ASP A 89 -6.23 -9.24 22.43
N GLY A 90 -5.30 -9.58 21.52
CA GLY A 90 -5.57 -9.70 20.09
C GLY A 90 -5.62 -8.38 19.31
N ARG A 91 -5.31 -7.25 19.94
CA ARG A 91 -5.00 -5.97 19.29
C ARG A 91 -3.52 -5.96 18.91
N THR A 92 -3.18 -5.49 17.71
CA THR A 92 -1.78 -5.35 17.25
C THR A 92 -1.32 -3.91 17.40
N PHE A 93 -0.11 -3.73 17.92
CA PHE A 93 0.52 -2.44 18.15
C PHE A 93 1.91 -2.38 17.52
N LEU A 94 2.38 -1.15 17.34
CA LEU A 94 3.72 -0.79 16.91
C LEU A 94 4.22 0.37 17.80
N ALA A 95 5.15 0.09 18.72
CA ALA A 95 5.87 1.15 19.43
C ALA A 95 7.03 1.67 18.56
N THR A 96 7.32 2.96 18.64
CA THR A 96 8.37 3.60 17.83
C THR A 96 9.20 4.55 18.69
N ALA A 97 10.53 4.52 18.52
CA ALA A 97 11.46 5.36 19.28
C ALA A 97 11.96 6.52 18.43
N CYS A 98 11.84 7.74 18.95
CA CYS A 98 12.33 8.97 18.32
C CYS A 98 13.55 9.51 19.08
N GLU A 99 14.69 9.67 18.40
CA GLU A 99 15.87 10.30 18.99
C GLU A 99 15.75 11.84 18.99
N ARG A 100 15.32 12.41 17.86
CA ARG A 100 15.37 13.85 17.61
C ARG A 100 14.39 14.31 16.53
N THR A 101 13.97 15.56 16.60
CA THR A 101 13.20 16.27 15.56
C THR A 101 13.92 17.55 15.14
N GLY A 102 13.64 18.06 13.95
CA GLY A 102 14.35 19.22 13.37
C GLY A 102 15.32 18.85 12.25
N SER A 103 16.03 19.87 11.75
CA SER A 103 16.91 19.81 10.57
C SER A 103 18.16 20.64 10.83
N ASP A 104 19.27 20.27 10.17
CA ASP A 104 20.56 20.92 10.37
C ASP A 104 20.50 22.45 10.22
N PRO A 105 21.11 23.25 11.12
CA PRO A 105 21.91 22.86 12.29
C PRO A 105 21.12 22.88 13.61
N THR A 106 19.79 22.72 13.59
CA THR A 106 18.90 22.92 14.74
C THR A 106 17.97 21.73 14.99
N TYR A 107 18.28 20.96 16.04
CA TYR A 107 17.51 19.79 16.46
C TYR A 107 16.98 19.95 17.90
N SER A 108 15.91 19.22 18.22
CA SER A 108 15.45 18.96 19.59
C SER A 108 15.54 17.47 19.86
N MET A 109 16.14 17.09 20.99
CA MET A 109 16.09 15.71 21.50
C MET A 109 14.93 15.48 22.47
N ASP A 110 14.31 16.53 23.01
CA ASP A 110 12.97 16.43 23.60
C ASP A 110 11.98 16.19 22.45
N VAL A 111 11.47 14.95 22.34
CA VAL A 111 10.58 14.50 21.27
C VAL A 111 9.62 13.42 21.79
N GLU A 112 8.43 13.32 21.21
CA GLU A 112 7.47 12.25 21.56
C GLU A 112 7.77 10.96 20.81
N SER A 113 8.03 9.87 21.55
CA SER A 113 8.02 8.50 21.02
C SER A 113 6.59 7.94 21.10
N CYS A 114 6.09 7.36 20.01
CA CYS A 114 4.67 7.00 19.90
C CYS A 114 4.41 5.51 19.69
N ILE A 115 3.32 5.03 20.28
CA ILE A 115 2.68 3.74 20.02
C ILE A 115 1.53 3.97 19.04
N PHE A 116 1.47 3.13 18.02
CA PHE A 116 0.38 3.05 17.05
C PHE A 116 -0.37 1.73 17.22
N GLU A 117 -1.67 1.72 16.94
CA GLU A 117 -2.54 0.53 16.96
C GLU A 117 -3.03 0.21 15.54
N TRP A 118 -3.10 -1.06 15.17
CA TRP A 118 -3.75 -1.51 13.93
C TRP A 118 -5.27 -1.33 14.03
N VAL A 119 -5.83 -0.35 13.31
CA VAL A 119 -7.26 -0.03 13.32
C VAL A 119 -7.80 -0.06 11.90
N GLY A 120 -8.66 -1.05 11.62
CA GLY A 120 -9.19 -1.30 10.27
C GLY A 120 -8.11 -1.93 9.38
N ASP A 121 -7.55 -1.12 8.50
CA ASP A 121 -6.56 -1.46 7.49
C ASP A 121 -5.24 -0.66 7.58
N GLN A 122 -5.06 0.15 8.64
CA GLN A 122 -3.88 1.00 8.85
C GLN A 122 -3.43 1.09 10.32
N PHE A 123 -2.17 1.45 10.56
CA PHE A 123 -1.70 1.84 11.90
C PHE A 123 -2.10 3.29 12.22
N SER A 124 -2.70 3.52 13.38
CA SER A 124 -3.16 4.83 13.85
C SER A 124 -2.53 5.18 15.21
N LYS A 125 -2.13 6.44 15.42
CA LYS A 125 -1.50 6.90 16.67
C LYS A 125 -2.43 6.64 17.86
N PHE A 126 -1.95 5.85 18.82
CA PHE A 126 -2.73 5.35 19.96
C PHE A 126 -2.32 6.04 21.28
N GLN A 127 -1.01 6.10 21.57
CA GLN A 127 -0.43 6.76 22.74
C GLN A 127 0.93 7.35 22.35
N CYS A 128 1.36 8.42 23.02
CA CYS A 128 2.75 8.90 22.92
C CYS A 128 3.30 9.20 24.32
N MET A 129 4.62 9.13 24.45
CA MET A 129 5.36 9.45 25.66
C MET A 129 6.42 10.51 25.36
N PRO A 130 6.63 11.52 26.23
CA PRO A 130 7.76 12.43 26.10
C PRO A 130 9.06 11.67 26.37
N THR A 131 9.99 11.74 25.44
CA THR A 131 11.27 11.00 25.48
C THR A 131 12.46 11.91 25.15
N PHE A 132 13.66 11.49 25.56
CA PHE A 132 14.90 12.21 25.28
C PHE A 132 15.95 11.26 24.71
N GLY A 133 16.19 11.35 23.41
CA GLY A 133 17.18 10.52 22.72
C GLY A 133 16.85 9.02 22.74
N ALA A 134 15.57 8.64 22.58
CA ALA A 134 15.14 7.24 22.63
C ALA A 134 15.86 6.37 21.59
N LYS A 135 16.09 5.09 21.93
CA LYS A 135 16.87 4.12 21.13
C LYS A 135 16.20 2.78 20.88
N GLN A 136 15.40 2.26 21.81
CA GLN A 136 14.67 1.00 21.59
C GLN A 136 13.45 0.87 22.50
N TRP A 137 12.41 0.20 22.00
CA TRP A 137 11.31 -0.39 22.74
C TRP A 137 11.42 -1.92 22.78
N ARG A 138 11.09 -2.53 23.92
CA ARG A 138 10.94 -3.99 24.06
C ARG A 138 9.64 -4.34 24.75
N ALA A 139 8.77 -5.07 24.07
CA ALA A 139 7.55 -5.63 24.64
C ALA A 139 7.83 -6.98 25.31
N PHE A 140 7.21 -7.25 26.45
CA PHE A 140 7.30 -8.55 27.12
C PHE A 140 6.15 -8.75 28.13
N ASP A 141 5.91 -10.02 28.49
CA ASP A 141 4.83 -10.42 29.39
C ASP A 141 5.37 -11.18 30.61
N ILE A 142 4.83 -10.92 31.80
CA ILE A 142 5.09 -11.70 33.03
C ILE A 142 3.76 -11.99 33.74
N ASP A 143 3.47 -13.27 34.00
CA ASP A 143 2.27 -13.74 34.71
C ASP A 143 0.92 -13.17 34.18
N GLY A 144 0.86 -12.82 32.88
CA GLY A 144 -0.32 -12.22 32.24
C GLY A 144 -0.44 -10.70 32.41
N ARG A 145 0.65 -10.01 32.79
CA ARG A 145 0.79 -8.55 32.75
C ARG A 145 1.69 -8.17 31.58
N HIS A 146 1.32 -7.13 30.85
CA HIS A 146 1.99 -6.67 29.64
C HIS A 146 2.87 -5.46 29.94
N PHE A 147 4.14 -5.53 29.53
CA PHE A 147 5.13 -4.49 29.75
C PHE A 147 5.77 -4.01 28.45
N LEU A 148 6.26 -2.77 28.49
CA LEU A 148 6.98 -2.14 27.39
C LEU A 148 8.15 -1.32 27.96
N ALA A 149 9.39 -1.70 27.66
CA ALA A 149 10.60 -1.04 28.18
C ALA A 149 11.24 -0.12 27.15
N LEU A 150 11.48 1.13 27.55
CA LEU A 150 12.17 2.18 26.78
C LEU A 150 13.65 2.22 27.14
N ALA A 151 14.53 2.11 26.14
CA ALA A 151 15.93 2.52 26.24
C ALA A 151 16.06 3.98 25.77
N GLN A 152 16.57 4.86 26.62
CA GLN A 152 16.77 6.29 26.28
C GLN A 152 17.89 6.94 27.10
N GLY A 153 18.14 8.21 26.79
CA GLY A 153 19.20 9.04 27.37
C GLY A 153 20.33 9.31 26.38
N ASP A 154 20.91 10.51 26.46
CA ASP A 154 22.09 10.91 25.68
C ASP A 154 22.96 11.87 26.52
N GLN A 155 23.38 11.38 27.69
CA GLN A 155 24.16 12.14 28.67
C GLN A 155 25.62 12.30 28.21
N GLY A 156 25.85 13.20 27.26
CA GLY A 156 27.19 13.57 26.80
C GLY A 156 27.25 14.44 25.54
N SER A 157 26.18 14.51 24.76
CA SER A 157 26.13 15.24 23.47
C SER A 157 26.05 16.77 23.59
N GLY A 158 25.67 17.29 24.76
CA GLY A 158 25.53 18.73 25.01
C GLY A 158 24.11 19.28 24.81
N PHE A 159 23.13 18.43 24.52
CA PHE A 159 21.71 18.79 24.62
C PHE A 159 21.26 18.75 26.10
N GLU A 160 20.56 19.80 26.54
CA GLU A 160 20.00 19.90 27.90
C GLU A 160 18.50 19.51 27.86
N PRO A 161 18.06 18.45 28.55
CA PRO A 161 16.68 17.96 28.50
C PRO A 161 15.70 18.90 29.22
N THR A 162 14.52 19.11 28.63
CA THR A 162 13.42 19.85 29.29
C THR A 162 12.34 18.94 29.88
N ILE A 163 12.33 17.65 29.53
CA ILE A 163 11.40 16.65 30.11
C ILE A 163 11.83 16.13 31.50
N PRO A 164 10.90 15.67 32.36
CA PRO A 164 11.21 15.29 33.74
C PRO A 164 11.81 13.88 33.92
N VAL A 165 11.82 13.02 32.89
CA VAL A 165 12.31 11.64 32.99
C VAL A 165 13.18 11.30 31.77
N THR A 166 14.49 11.27 31.98
CA THR A 166 15.50 10.93 30.96
C THR A 166 16.13 9.55 31.15
N ASN A 167 15.84 8.88 32.27
CA ASN A 167 16.23 7.48 32.49
C ASN A 167 15.44 6.54 31.58
N SER A 168 16.07 5.44 31.15
CA SER A 168 15.40 4.26 30.60
C SER A 168 14.25 3.81 31.53
N THR A 169 13.11 3.40 30.98
CA THR A 169 11.87 3.26 31.76
C THR A 169 11.02 2.09 31.30
N ILE A 170 10.63 1.23 32.23
CA ILE A 170 9.66 0.15 32.04
C ILE A 170 8.26 0.71 32.31
N TYR A 171 7.35 0.47 31.37
CA TYR A 171 5.93 0.78 31.47
C TYR A 171 5.10 -0.51 31.59
N GLU A 172 3.97 -0.45 32.29
CA GLU A 172 2.99 -1.53 32.42
C GLU A 172 1.64 -1.11 31.83
N TRP A 173 0.93 -2.05 31.21
CA TRP A 173 -0.41 -1.86 30.66
C TRP A 173 -1.49 -1.85 31.76
N ASP A 174 -2.20 -0.73 31.93
CA ASP A 174 -3.26 -0.57 32.94
C ASP A 174 -4.62 -1.18 32.56
N GLY A 175 -4.69 -1.88 31.42
CA GLY A 175 -5.94 -2.34 30.79
C GLY A 175 -6.45 -1.39 29.70
N SER A 176 -5.91 -0.17 29.60
CA SER A 176 -6.33 0.87 28.65
C SER A 176 -5.20 1.67 28.02
N THR A 177 -4.09 1.88 28.74
CA THR A 177 -2.88 2.62 28.31
C THR A 177 -1.63 2.09 29.04
N PHE A 178 -0.44 2.43 28.55
CA PHE A 178 0.82 2.18 29.26
C PHE A 178 1.11 3.27 30.30
N GLN A 179 1.40 2.85 31.53
CA GLN A 179 1.75 3.71 32.67
C GLN A 179 3.18 3.40 33.14
N THR A 180 3.90 4.39 33.68
CA THR A 180 5.26 4.18 34.20
C THR A 180 5.23 3.20 35.38
N PHE A 181 5.92 2.06 35.23
CA PHE A 181 6.06 1.02 36.25
C PHE A 181 7.36 1.19 37.03
N GLN A 182 8.50 1.22 36.33
CA GLN A 182 9.83 1.31 36.96
C GLN A 182 10.85 2.06 36.09
N THR A 183 11.48 3.09 36.65
CA THR A 183 12.65 3.74 36.04
C THR A 183 13.92 2.93 36.30
N VAL A 184 14.78 2.82 35.30
CA VAL A 184 16.07 2.10 35.34
C VAL A 184 17.19 3.08 34.97
N PRO A 185 18.25 3.23 35.79
CA PRO A 185 19.30 4.23 35.53
C PRO A 185 19.98 4.05 34.17
N SER A 186 20.04 5.12 33.38
CA SER A 186 20.70 5.16 32.07
C SER A 186 21.61 6.37 31.92
N VAL A 187 22.59 6.26 31.01
CA VAL A 187 23.45 7.36 30.57
C VAL A 187 23.31 7.52 29.05
N MET A 188 23.47 6.43 28.31
CA MET A 188 22.99 6.31 26.93
C MET A 188 22.59 4.85 26.65
N GLY A 189 21.32 4.53 26.97
CA GLY A 189 20.76 3.19 26.80
C GLY A 189 20.42 2.87 25.35
N TYR A 190 20.67 1.63 24.91
CA TYR A 190 20.48 1.21 23.52
C TYR A 190 19.51 0.04 23.30
N ASN A 191 19.49 -0.98 24.16
CA ASN A 191 18.78 -2.23 23.84
C ASN A 191 18.33 -2.97 25.11
N TRP A 192 17.23 -3.70 24.97
CA TRP A 192 16.55 -4.50 25.97
C TRP A 192 16.28 -5.91 25.45
N LEU A 193 16.65 -6.93 26.23
CA LEU A 193 16.34 -8.33 25.95
C LEU A 193 15.64 -8.97 27.15
N HIS A 194 14.37 -9.37 26.98
CA HIS A 194 13.62 -10.14 27.98
C HIS A 194 13.83 -11.65 27.76
N PHE A 195 13.98 -12.42 28.83
CA PHE A 195 14.07 -13.89 28.75
C PHE A 195 13.74 -14.58 30.08
N SER A 196 13.23 -15.82 29.96
CA SER A 196 12.88 -16.71 31.07
C SER A 196 13.92 -17.84 31.18
N LEU A 197 14.57 -18.01 32.34
CA LEU A 197 15.48 -19.14 32.60
C LEU A 197 15.21 -19.75 33.97
N ASP A 198 15.18 -21.09 34.04
CA ASP A 198 14.92 -21.86 35.27
C ASP A 198 13.64 -21.46 36.04
N GLY A 199 12.65 -20.89 35.35
CA GLY A 199 11.42 -20.35 35.95
C GLY A 199 11.60 -19.00 36.65
N ARG A 200 12.60 -18.22 36.24
CA ARG A 200 12.88 -16.84 36.66
C ARG A 200 12.87 -15.94 35.43
N GLU A 201 12.25 -14.77 35.53
CA GLU A 201 12.21 -13.78 34.45
C GLU A 201 13.35 -12.77 34.60
N PHE A 202 13.97 -12.41 33.47
CA PHE A 202 15.08 -11.50 33.39
C PHE A 202 14.89 -10.45 32.29
N LEU A 203 15.54 -9.31 32.49
CA LEU A 203 15.59 -8.24 31.51
C LEU A 203 17.03 -7.71 31.47
N ALA A 204 17.74 -8.02 30.39
CA ALA A 204 19.09 -7.51 30.16
C ALA A 204 19.06 -6.19 29.40
N TYR A 205 20.01 -5.32 29.75
CA TYR A 205 20.04 -3.91 29.39
C TYR A 205 21.42 -3.50 28.87
N ALA A 206 21.46 -2.95 27.65
CA ALA A 206 22.67 -2.38 27.06
C ALA A 206 22.73 -0.87 27.27
N ASP A 207 23.82 -0.39 27.87
CA ASP A 207 24.22 1.03 27.89
C ASP A 207 25.57 1.17 27.17
N HIS A 208 25.76 2.31 26.50
CA HIS A 208 26.99 2.58 25.76
C HIS A 208 28.08 3.21 26.63
N VAL A 209 27.73 3.98 27.65
CA VAL A 209 28.69 4.74 28.47
C VAL A 209 29.00 3.97 29.76
N GLU A 210 27.97 3.46 30.43
CA GLU A 210 28.13 2.65 31.64
C GLU A 210 28.18 1.14 31.33
N PRO A 211 28.67 0.29 32.26
CA PRO A 211 28.61 -1.15 32.09
C PRO A 211 27.18 -1.66 31.95
N SER A 212 26.96 -2.47 30.91
CA SER A 212 25.67 -3.14 30.66
C SER A 212 25.36 -4.20 31.72
N TYR A 213 24.09 -4.52 31.96
CA TYR A 213 23.70 -5.40 33.09
C TYR A 213 22.41 -6.19 32.86
N VAL A 214 22.24 -7.23 33.67
CA VAL A 214 21.04 -8.07 33.74
C VAL A 214 20.25 -7.73 35.01
N LEU A 215 18.94 -7.54 34.85
CA LEU A 215 17.96 -7.46 35.93
C LEU A 215 17.22 -8.80 36.05
N GLU A 216 16.78 -9.14 37.26
CA GLU A 216 15.91 -10.30 37.55
C GLU A 216 14.62 -9.83 38.22
N TRP A 217 13.49 -10.40 37.81
CA TRP A 217 12.18 -10.14 38.40
C TRP A 217 12.09 -10.73 39.81
N LYS A 218 11.93 -9.89 40.84
CA LYS A 218 11.74 -10.33 42.23
C LYS A 218 10.78 -9.42 42.99
N GLN A 219 9.71 -10.01 43.54
CA GLN A 219 8.77 -9.32 44.42
C GLN A 219 8.12 -8.09 43.76
N ASP A 220 7.62 -8.25 42.53
CA ASP A 220 6.90 -7.21 41.77
C ASP A 220 7.76 -5.98 41.41
N GLN A 221 9.01 -6.24 40.97
CA GLN A 221 9.98 -5.26 40.48
C GLN A 221 11.16 -6.00 39.81
N PHE A 222 11.87 -5.31 38.92
CA PHE A 222 13.16 -5.76 38.40
C PHE A 222 14.30 -5.29 39.31
N VAL A 223 15.11 -6.21 39.82
CA VAL A 223 16.28 -5.90 40.66
C VAL A 223 17.57 -6.30 39.96
N HIS A 224 18.65 -5.57 40.18
CA HIS A 224 19.95 -5.90 39.59
C HIS A 224 20.40 -7.32 39.97
N PHE A 225 20.76 -8.12 38.97
CA PHE A 225 21.26 -9.49 39.12
C PHE A 225 22.76 -9.57 38.83
N GLN A 226 23.23 -8.99 37.72
CA GLN A 226 24.61 -9.12 37.27
C GLN A 226 25.05 -7.94 36.39
N THR A 227 26.28 -7.43 36.57
CA THR A 227 26.97 -6.56 35.61
C THR A 227 27.72 -7.40 34.56
N LEU A 228 27.73 -6.97 33.30
CA LEU A 228 28.48 -7.55 32.19
C LEU A 228 29.80 -6.77 31.95
N ASP A 229 30.74 -7.38 31.24
CA ASP A 229 32.10 -6.83 31.14
C ASP A 229 32.23 -5.72 30.09
N GLY A 230 32.83 -4.61 30.50
CA GLY A 230 33.15 -3.47 29.63
C GLY A 230 31.98 -2.52 29.39
N VAL A 231 32.16 -1.63 28.42
CA VAL A 231 31.22 -0.56 28.02
C VAL A 231 30.97 -0.63 26.52
N GLY A 232 30.26 0.35 25.96
CA GLY A 232 30.01 0.44 24.53
C GLY A 232 28.93 -0.52 24.03
N GLY A 233 28.08 -1.04 24.91
CA GLY A 233 27.02 -1.98 24.60
C GLY A 233 26.04 -1.45 23.55
N ARG A 234 25.52 -2.37 22.72
CA ARG A 234 24.55 -2.05 21.66
C ARG A 234 23.38 -3.01 21.58
N ALA A 235 23.61 -4.32 21.71
CA ALA A 235 22.56 -5.32 21.55
C ALA A 235 22.83 -6.62 22.31
N MET A 236 21.77 -7.37 22.62
CA MET A 236 21.88 -8.73 23.17
C MET A 236 20.92 -9.69 22.47
N HIS A 237 21.31 -10.96 22.34
CA HIS A 237 20.49 -12.02 21.76
C HIS A 237 20.74 -13.36 22.48
N LEU A 238 19.68 -14.07 22.88
CA LEU A 238 19.76 -15.36 23.59
C LEU A 238 19.50 -16.52 22.62
N PHE A 239 20.28 -17.60 22.66
CA PHE A 239 20.15 -18.72 21.73
C PHE A 239 20.57 -20.08 22.32
N GLU A 240 19.79 -21.11 21.96
CA GLU A 240 19.99 -22.54 22.26
C GLU A 240 21.12 -23.24 21.49
N ASN A 241 22.18 -23.73 22.16
CA ASN A 241 23.09 -24.74 21.59
C ASN A 241 23.20 -25.98 22.50
N LYS A 242 22.57 -27.10 22.11
CA LYS A 242 22.73 -28.43 22.76
C LYS A 242 22.60 -28.42 24.29
N ASN A 243 21.55 -27.79 24.81
CA ASN A 243 21.26 -27.58 26.24
C ASN A 243 22.25 -26.62 26.96
N ARG A 244 22.92 -25.74 26.21
CA ARG A 244 23.71 -24.62 26.73
C ARG A 244 23.00 -23.33 26.30
N THR A 245 22.45 -22.60 27.27
CA THR A 245 21.95 -21.24 27.05
C THR A 245 23.13 -20.29 26.78
N LEU A 246 23.18 -19.69 25.60
CA LEU A 246 24.19 -18.71 25.23
C LEU A 246 23.56 -17.33 25.02
N MET A 247 24.25 -16.26 25.45
CA MET A 247 23.87 -14.87 25.21
C MET A 247 24.97 -14.15 24.43
N ALA A 248 24.65 -13.69 23.23
CA ALA A 248 25.51 -12.80 22.48
C ALA A 248 25.34 -11.35 22.96
N PHE A 249 26.43 -10.59 23.05
CA PHE A 249 26.46 -9.19 23.48
C PHE A 249 27.31 -8.36 22.50
N ALA A 250 26.67 -7.46 21.76
CA ALA A 250 27.28 -6.61 20.75
C ALA A 250 27.85 -5.35 21.39
N ARG A 251 29.09 -5.01 21.04
CA ARG A 251 29.79 -3.81 21.52
C ARG A 251 30.35 -3.01 20.34
N MET A 252 30.15 -1.69 20.38
CA MET A 252 30.57 -0.77 19.31
C MET A 252 32.08 -0.48 19.39
N THR A 253 32.61 -0.25 20.59
CA THR A 253 34.00 0.21 20.80
C THR A 253 35.01 -0.92 21.06
N ASN A 254 34.53 -2.16 21.16
CA ASN A 254 35.28 -3.32 21.64
C ASN A 254 34.80 -4.58 20.93
N ASP A 255 35.58 -5.66 20.98
CA ASP A 255 35.15 -6.99 20.51
C ASP A 255 33.78 -7.37 21.10
N SER A 256 32.92 -8.01 20.31
CA SER A 256 31.64 -8.52 20.84
C SER A 256 31.86 -9.82 21.64
N LEU A 257 30.96 -10.17 22.56
CA LEU A 257 31.14 -11.30 23.48
C LEU A 257 30.00 -12.33 23.34
N ILE A 258 30.32 -13.59 23.59
CA ILE A 258 29.35 -14.64 23.91
C ILE A 258 29.52 -15.03 25.39
N TYR A 259 28.42 -15.00 26.13
CA TYR A 259 28.31 -15.52 27.48
C TYR A 259 27.58 -16.88 27.47
N GLU A 260 27.87 -17.72 28.45
CA GLU A 260 27.18 -18.97 28.75
C GLU A 260 26.51 -18.89 30.13
N TRP A 261 25.30 -19.41 30.27
CA TRP A 261 24.60 -19.51 31.56
C TRP A 261 25.24 -20.58 32.45
N GLY A 262 25.42 -20.28 33.73
CA GLY A 262 25.88 -21.24 34.72
C GLY A 262 25.36 -20.92 36.12
N ASP A 263 25.76 -21.74 37.11
CA ASP A 263 25.24 -21.77 38.50
C ASP A 263 25.09 -20.40 39.20
N GLN A 264 25.83 -19.37 38.78
CA GLN A 264 25.90 -18.04 39.40
C GLN A 264 25.53 -16.89 38.43
N GLY A 265 25.01 -17.20 37.24
CA GLY A 265 24.76 -16.24 36.16
C GLY A 265 25.68 -16.44 34.96
N PHE A 266 25.67 -15.47 34.03
CA PHE A 266 26.39 -15.52 32.76
C PHE A 266 27.91 -15.45 32.95
N GLN A 267 28.66 -16.34 32.30
CA GLN A 267 30.13 -16.36 32.30
C GLN A 267 30.65 -16.16 30.86
N GLN A 268 31.71 -15.36 30.66
CA GLN A 268 32.23 -15.11 29.31
C GLN A 268 32.80 -16.40 28.70
N TYR A 269 32.19 -16.88 27.62
CA TYR A 269 32.55 -18.14 26.95
C TYR A 269 33.45 -17.90 25.74
N GLN A 270 33.13 -16.92 24.88
CA GLN A 270 33.89 -16.63 23.66
C GLN A 270 33.96 -15.12 23.38
N THR A 271 35.03 -14.69 22.72
CA THR A 271 35.18 -13.33 22.16
C THR A 271 35.05 -13.38 20.64
N LEU A 272 34.21 -12.51 20.09
CA LEU A 272 34.03 -12.28 18.66
C LEU A 272 34.88 -11.06 18.27
N SER A 273 36.08 -11.31 17.73
CA SER A 273 37.06 -10.26 17.47
C SER A 273 36.61 -9.26 16.40
N GLY A 274 36.83 -7.98 16.69
CA GLY A 274 36.43 -6.84 15.86
C GLY A 274 35.43 -5.94 16.57
N ALA A 275 35.73 -4.64 16.58
CA ALA A 275 34.80 -3.60 17.04
C ALA A 275 33.70 -3.31 15.99
N GLY A 276 32.78 -2.43 16.35
CA GLY A 276 31.67 -1.96 15.49
C GLY A 276 30.40 -2.79 15.56
N GLY A 277 30.33 -3.79 16.44
CA GLY A 277 29.15 -4.65 16.59
C GLY A 277 27.92 -3.88 17.05
N ARG A 278 26.78 -4.08 16.36
CA ARG A 278 25.57 -3.26 16.53
C ARG A 278 24.30 -4.06 16.88
N GLU A 279 23.98 -5.13 16.16
CA GLU A 279 22.80 -5.97 16.35
C GLU A 279 23.08 -7.43 15.94
N PHE A 280 22.18 -8.36 16.31
CA PHE A 280 22.28 -9.78 15.97
C PHE A 280 20.97 -10.37 15.44
N ALA A 281 21.07 -11.26 14.45
CA ALA A 281 19.98 -12.15 14.05
C ALA A 281 20.39 -13.63 14.09
N LEU A 282 19.41 -14.51 14.35
CA LEU A 282 19.57 -15.96 14.36
C LEU A 282 18.81 -16.58 13.17
N ILE A 283 19.39 -17.63 12.58
CA ILE A 283 18.79 -18.42 11.50
C ILE A 283 18.97 -19.91 11.81
N GLU A 284 17.89 -20.67 11.72
CA GLU A 284 17.93 -22.14 11.78
C GLU A 284 17.60 -22.73 10.40
N ASP A 285 18.50 -23.57 9.88
CA ASP A 285 18.41 -24.10 8.52
C ASP A 285 19.01 -25.51 8.46
N GLY A 286 18.24 -26.48 7.94
CA GLY A 286 18.69 -27.86 7.79
C GLY A 286 19.11 -28.58 9.08
N GLY A 287 18.74 -28.06 10.26
CA GLY A 287 19.22 -28.53 11.56
C GLY A 287 20.60 -27.99 11.97
N SER A 288 21.12 -27.00 11.24
CA SER A 288 22.24 -26.14 11.65
C SER A 288 21.71 -24.78 12.11
N GLN A 289 22.44 -24.12 12.99
CA GLN A 289 22.10 -22.79 13.50
C GLN A 289 23.21 -21.79 13.17
N TYR A 290 22.83 -20.58 12.79
CA TYR A 290 23.74 -19.51 12.37
C TYR A 290 23.39 -18.22 13.11
N LEU A 291 24.41 -17.55 13.65
CA LEU A 291 24.29 -16.22 14.26
C LEU A 291 24.98 -15.20 13.35
N ILE A 292 24.26 -14.15 12.98
CA ILE A 292 24.80 -13.02 12.21
C ILE A 292 25.10 -11.87 13.17
N LEU A 293 26.35 -11.38 13.16
CA LEU A 293 26.75 -10.13 13.81
C LEU A 293 26.78 -9.01 12.78
N LEU A 294 25.86 -8.05 12.93
CA LEU A 294 25.85 -6.84 12.12
C LEU A 294 26.84 -5.81 12.68
N LYS A 295 27.55 -5.10 11.80
CA LYS A 295 28.49 -4.03 12.16
C LYS A 295 28.10 -2.68 11.57
N MET A 296 28.10 -1.66 12.40
CA MET A 296 27.73 -0.29 12.05
C MET A 296 28.96 0.55 11.68
N LEU A 297 29.80 0.90 12.65
CA LEU A 297 30.93 1.81 12.41
C LEU A 297 32.12 1.55 13.32
N THR A 298 33.28 2.01 12.87
CA THR A 298 34.50 2.15 13.68
C THR A 298 35.14 3.53 13.42
N GLY A 299 36.36 3.78 13.89
CA GLY A 299 37.02 5.09 13.74
C GLY A 299 36.68 6.07 14.86
N THR A 300 36.43 7.33 14.52
CA THR A 300 36.12 8.41 15.48
C THR A 300 34.94 9.27 15.01
N VAL A 301 34.37 10.07 15.91
CA VAL A 301 33.24 10.98 15.59
C VAL A 301 33.55 11.96 14.45
N THR A 302 34.82 12.30 14.23
CA THR A 302 35.29 13.20 13.15
C THR A 302 35.91 12.47 11.96
N ASP A 303 36.01 11.15 12.02
CA ASP A 303 36.64 10.27 11.01
C ASP A 303 36.04 8.85 11.16
N PRO A 304 34.74 8.66 10.82
CA PRO A 304 34.06 7.39 11.00
C PRO A 304 34.28 6.46 9.80
N VAL A 305 34.47 5.16 10.07
CA VAL A 305 34.55 4.12 9.03
C VAL A 305 33.27 3.30 9.07
N VAL A 306 32.40 3.54 8.09
CA VAL A 306 31.04 2.99 8.00
C VAL A 306 30.90 1.79 7.04
N ALA A 307 31.79 1.66 6.06
CA ALA A 307 31.85 0.52 5.16
C ALA A 307 32.58 -0.64 5.86
N LEU A 308 31.82 -1.64 6.34
CA LEU A 308 32.34 -2.74 7.15
C LEU A 308 31.85 -4.11 6.63
N ASN A 309 32.60 -5.17 6.96
CA ASN A 309 32.12 -6.54 6.81
C ASN A 309 31.33 -6.96 8.06
N SER A 310 30.05 -7.24 7.89
CA SER A 310 29.23 -8.00 8.85
C SER A 310 29.52 -9.50 8.71
N THR A 311 29.39 -10.26 9.80
CA THR A 311 29.97 -11.61 9.91
C THR A 311 28.91 -12.67 10.24
N ILE A 312 28.90 -13.76 9.47
CA ILE A 312 28.02 -14.92 9.70
C ILE A 312 28.84 -16.02 10.38
N TYR A 313 28.42 -16.39 11.59
CA TYR A 313 28.94 -17.52 12.35
C TYR A 313 28.00 -18.72 12.20
N ARG A 314 28.55 -19.92 12.08
CA ARG A 314 27.82 -21.16 12.40
C ARG A 314 28.04 -21.47 13.88
N VAL A 315 26.98 -21.92 14.55
CA VAL A 315 27.03 -22.37 15.94
C VAL A 315 27.39 -23.86 15.94
N ASP A 316 28.56 -24.18 16.51
CA ASP A 316 29.11 -25.54 16.63
C ASP A 316 29.27 -25.94 18.12
N ASP A 317 29.67 -27.18 18.37
CA ASP A 317 29.88 -27.74 19.71
C ASP A 317 31.06 -27.09 20.45
N ASP A 318 32.05 -26.56 19.72
CA ASP A 318 33.24 -25.90 20.25
C ASP A 318 33.14 -24.38 20.33
N GLY A 319 32.18 -23.76 19.63
CA GLY A 319 31.88 -22.33 19.70
C GLY A 319 31.22 -21.80 18.43
N LEU A 320 31.32 -20.49 18.22
CA LEU A 320 30.87 -19.81 17.01
C LEU A 320 32.04 -19.72 16.01
N ASN A 321 31.89 -20.36 14.86
CA ASN A 321 32.90 -20.42 13.79
C ASN A 321 32.47 -19.57 12.60
N VAL A 322 33.33 -18.66 12.13
CA VAL A 322 33.04 -17.82 10.94
C VAL A 322 32.88 -18.70 9.69
N VAL A 323 31.75 -18.56 9.00
CA VAL A 323 31.45 -19.29 7.75
C VAL A 323 31.21 -18.37 6.54
N SER A 324 30.95 -17.08 6.77
CA SER A 324 30.86 -16.06 5.71
C SER A 324 31.01 -14.65 6.26
N GLU A 325 31.29 -13.69 5.38
CA GLU A 325 31.21 -12.26 5.64
C GLU A 325 30.52 -11.55 4.46
N PHE A 326 29.82 -10.45 4.72
CA PHE A 326 29.15 -9.64 3.72
C PHE A 326 29.31 -8.14 4.02
N PRO A 327 29.42 -7.28 3.00
CA PRO A 327 29.54 -5.83 3.20
C PRO A 327 28.22 -5.22 3.71
N THR A 328 28.34 -4.21 4.57
CA THR A 328 27.25 -3.40 5.12
C THR A 328 27.71 -1.95 5.26
N LEU A 329 26.82 -1.02 4.91
CA LEU A 329 27.05 0.43 4.88
C LEU A 329 26.34 1.10 6.08
N ALA A 330 27.08 1.20 7.19
CA ALA A 330 26.55 1.52 8.51
C ALA A 330 25.33 0.66 8.87
N GLY A 331 25.51 -0.66 8.90
CA GLY A 331 24.47 -1.63 9.28
C GLY A 331 23.97 -1.39 10.70
N THR A 332 22.70 -1.03 10.83
CA THR A 332 22.06 -0.58 12.09
C THR A 332 21.20 -1.62 12.77
N ASP A 333 20.50 -2.45 12.00
CA ASP A 333 19.65 -3.54 12.50
C ASP A 333 19.49 -4.66 11.47
N ILE A 334 19.12 -5.84 11.95
CA ILE A 334 18.98 -7.06 11.17
C ILE A 334 17.86 -7.97 11.72
N SER A 335 16.88 -8.30 10.87
CA SER A 335 15.78 -9.22 11.21
C SER A 335 15.71 -10.39 10.24
N THR A 336 15.06 -11.48 10.66
CA THR A 336 14.91 -12.71 9.85
C THR A 336 13.44 -13.11 9.71
N PHE A 337 13.10 -13.75 8.58
CA PHE A 337 11.79 -14.33 8.34
C PHE A 337 11.87 -15.51 7.38
N SER A 338 10.80 -16.32 7.28
CA SER A 338 10.79 -17.53 6.46
C SER A 338 9.50 -17.65 5.65
N VAL A 339 9.60 -18.10 4.39
CA VAL A 339 8.46 -18.40 3.53
C VAL A 339 8.60 -19.83 3.00
N GLY A 340 7.77 -20.73 3.53
CA GLY A 340 8.00 -22.18 3.39
C GLY A 340 9.33 -22.57 4.04
N ASP A 341 10.11 -23.42 3.36
CA ASP A 341 11.43 -23.86 3.82
C ASP A 341 12.56 -22.85 3.49
N ALA A 342 12.24 -21.65 2.98
CA ALA A 342 13.22 -20.65 2.57
C ALA A 342 13.38 -19.52 3.61
N ASN A 343 14.61 -19.32 4.08
CA ASN A 343 14.97 -18.29 5.06
C ASN A 343 15.43 -16.99 4.39
N TYR A 344 15.09 -15.85 5.00
CA TYR A 344 15.37 -14.50 4.53
C TYR A 344 15.88 -13.60 5.67
N VAL A 345 16.62 -12.56 5.28
CA VAL A 345 17.29 -11.59 6.16
C VAL A 345 16.98 -10.19 5.65
N VAL A 346 16.50 -9.30 6.52
CA VAL A 346 16.37 -7.87 6.24
C VAL A 346 17.53 -7.16 6.93
N VAL A 347 18.25 -6.29 6.22
CA VAL A 347 19.41 -5.54 6.72
C VAL A 347 19.17 -4.04 6.53
N ALA A 348 19.18 -3.29 7.63
CA ALA A 348 19.06 -1.83 7.64
C ALA A 348 20.45 -1.17 7.53
N ASP A 349 20.90 -0.87 6.31
CA ASP A 349 22.06 0.00 6.07
C ASP A 349 21.62 1.47 6.13
N SER A 350 22.44 2.34 6.75
CA SER A 350 21.98 3.66 7.22
C SER A 350 22.70 4.87 6.62
N MET A 351 23.87 4.71 6.02
CA MET A 351 24.51 5.77 5.23
C MET A 351 25.57 5.21 4.28
N THR A 352 25.79 5.89 3.15
CA THR A 352 26.85 5.56 2.19
C THR A 352 28.25 5.71 2.80
N GLU A 353 29.29 5.23 2.12
CA GLU A 353 30.69 5.48 2.51
C GLU A 353 31.01 6.99 2.62
N ASP A 354 30.44 7.82 1.73
CA ASP A 354 30.51 9.29 1.78
C ASP A 354 29.58 9.95 2.82
N LEU A 355 28.99 9.20 3.75
CA LEU A 355 28.10 9.66 4.84
C LEU A 355 26.77 10.33 4.41
N HIS A 356 26.25 10.01 3.22
CA HIS A 356 24.88 10.38 2.81
C HIS A 356 23.85 9.41 3.38
N PHE A 357 22.73 9.93 3.87
CA PHE A 357 21.66 9.11 4.46
C PHE A 357 20.86 8.31 3.42
N ARG A 358 20.82 8.76 2.15
CA ARG A 358 20.19 8.08 0.99
C ARG A 358 20.87 6.74 0.68
N GLN A 359 20.63 5.75 1.53
CA GLN A 359 21.20 4.41 1.50
C GLN A 359 20.07 3.36 1.52
N ASP A 360 19.99 2.56 0.46
CA ASP A 360 19.05 1.44 0.37
C ASP A 360 19.32 0.40 1.47
N SER A 361 18.24 -0.10 2.06
CA SER A 361 18.23 -1.29 2.92
C SER A 361 17.87 -2.50 2.08
N TYR A 362 18.24 -3.71 2.51
CA TYR A 362 18.21 -4.89 1.64
C TYR A 362 17.48 -6.07 2.27
N VAL A 363 16.74 -6.80 1.43
CA VAL A 363 16.23 -8.14 1.75
C VAL A 363 17.09 -9.15 1.00
N TYR A 364 17.74 -10.04 1.75
CA TYR A 364 18.51 -11.15 1.23
C TYR A 364 17.79 -12.46 1.48
N ARG A 365 17.89 -13.39 0.53
CA ARG A 365 17.62 -14.81 0.77
C ARG A 365 18.87 -15.45 1.37
N PHE A 366 18.70 -16.17 2.48
CA PHE A 366 19.77 -16.96 3.07
C PHE A 366 19.95 -18.26 2.29
N VAL A 367 21.18 -18.58 1.90
CA VAL A 367 21.53 -19.84 1.24
C VAL A 367 22.47 -20.64 2.14
N PRO A 368 22.00 -21.75 2.73
CA PRO A 368 22.82 -22.62 3.56
C PRO A 368 23.88 -23.31 2.71
N ALA A 369 25.03 -23.60 3.31
CA ALA A 369 26.12 -24.23 2.61
C ALA A 369 25.82 -25.71 2.34
N GLN A 370 25.75 -26.12 1.07
CA GLN A 370 25.40 -27.50 0.71
C GLN A 370 26.36 -28.53 1.31
N ALA A 371 25.80 -29.52 2.01
CA ALA A 371 26.55 -30.67 2.50
C ALA A 371 27.14 -31.47 1.33
N SER A 372 28.46 -31.66 1.33
CA SER A 372 29.17 -32.40 0.29
C SER A 372 28.81 -33.89 0.33
N GLN A 373 28.00 -34.36 -0.61
CA GLN A 373 27.66 -35.78 -0.75
C GLN A 373 28.90 -36.60 -1.13
N GLU A 374 29.34 -37.50 -0.25
CA GLU A 374 30.33 -38.52 -0.60
C GLU A 374 29.73 -39.55 -1.56
N VAL A 375 30.30 -39.62 -2.78
CA VAL A 375 29.86 -40.58 -3.80
C VAL A 375 30.46 -41.97 -3.52
N ALA A 376 29.75 -42.76 -2.72
CA ALA A 376 30.05 -44.18 -2.49
C ALA A 376 29.34 -45.09 -3.52
N VAL A 377 30.07 -46.03 -4.13
CA VAL A 377 29.58 -46.87 -5.24
C VAL A 377 29.81 -48.35 -4.96
N ARG A 378 28.72 -49.16 -5.00
CA ARG A 378 28.66 -50.65 -4.86
C ARG A 378 29.02 -51.16 -3.45
N GLN A 379 28.60 -52.34 -2.96
CA GLN A 379 27.65 -53.41 -3.38
C GLN A 379 27.21 -54.13 -2.05
N ASP A 380 26.28 -55.09 -1.94
CA ASP A 380 25.67 -56.03 -2.89
C ASP A 380 24.20 -56.37 -2.49
N ASN A 381 23.74 -57.62 -2.65
CA ASN A 381 22.40 -58.14 -2.34
C ASN A 381 22.21 -58.57 -0.87
N HIS A 382 20.95 -58.63 -0.39
CA HIS A 382 20.28 -59.93 -0.12
C HIS A 382 18.75 -59.79 0.12
N MET A 383 18.01 -60.85 -0.23
CA MET A 383 16.54 -60.94 -0.13
C MET A 383 16.03 -61.28 1.28
N TYR A 384 14.75 -61.01 1.58
CA TYR A 384 13.73 -62.09 1.68
C TYR A 384 12.28 -61.58 1.51
N ARG A 385 11.32 -62.51 1.30
CA ARG A 385 9.89 -62.26 1.02
C ARG A 385 9.01 -62.37 2.28
N SER A 386 7.86 -61.68 2.33
CA SER A 386 6.49 -62.28 2.24
C SER A 386 5.33 -61.36 2.73
N VAL A 387 4.09 -61.79 2.48
CA VAL A 387 2.74 -61.21 2.77
C VAL A 387 1.82 -62.40 3.17
N PRO A 388 0.57 -62.27 3.68
CA PRO A 388 -0.27 -61.12 4.11
C PRO A 388 -0.67 -61.25 5.64
N GLU A 389 -1.88 -61.12 6.24
CA GLU A 389 -3.29 -60.90 5.82
C GLU A 389 -4.27 -60.45 6.96
N THR A 390 -5.30 -59.64 6.60
CA THR A 390 -6.64 -59.33 7.21
C THR A 390 -7.02 -59.41 8.72
N GLY A 391 -7.52 -58.27 9.28
CA GLY A 391 -8.82 -58.05 9.99
C GLY A 391 -9.19 -58.78 11.31
N PRO A 392 -10.39 -58.55 11.93
CA PRO A 392 -11.45 -57.53 11.71
C PRO A 392 -11.98 -56.81 13.01
N GLU A 393 -13.07 -56.02 12.91
CA GLU A 393 -13.82 -55.34 14.01
C GLU A 393 -15.02 -56.18 14.59
N PRO A 394 -16.05 -55.61 15.29
CA PRO A 394 -16.14 -55.05 16.66
C PRO A 394 -17.14 -55.89 17.54
N PRO A 395 -17.68 -55.45 18.73
CA PRO A 395 -18.96 -54.67 18.76
C PRO A 395 -19.40 -53.88 20.05
N SER A 396 -20.31 -52.90 19.88
CA SER A 396 -21.51 -52.57 20.72
C SER A 396 -21.45 -52.17 22.23
N GLY A 397 -22.31 -51.21 22.65
CA GLY A 397 -22.82 -51.14 24.05
C GLY A 397 -23.44 -49.79 24.52
N CYS A 398 -24.72 -49.77 24.93
CA CYS A 398 -25.41 -48.65 25.62
C CYS A 398 -26.55 -49.22 26.49
N PRO A 399 -26.88 -48.72 27.72
CA PRO A 399 -28.09 -47.86 27.86
C PRO A 399 -28.24 -46.93 29.13
N MET A 400 -29.02 -45.85 28.95
CA MET A 400 -30.08 -45.27 29.83
C MET A 400 -29.91 -44.87 31.34
N SER A 401 -30.20 -43.58 31.59
CA SER A 401 -31.31 -43.02 32.41
C SER A 401 -31.34 -43.05 33.97
N LYS A 402 -31.70 -41.88 34.57
CA LYS A 402 -32.75 -41.73 35.61
C LYS A 402 -33.22 -40.26 35.82
N ASN A 403 -34.24 -40.03 36.66
CA ASN A 403 -35.19 -38.90 36.55
C ASN A 403 -35.30 -37.92 37.76
N LYS A 404 -35.91 -36.75 37.45
CA LYS A 404 -36.52 -35.68 38.31
C LYS A 404 -37.37 -36.19 39.50
N PRO A 405 -37.53 -35.43 40.63
CA PRO A 405 -38.59 -34.38 40.78
C PRO A 405 -38.25 -33.19 41.75
N ARG A 406 -39.15 -32.27 42.18
CA ARG A 406 -40.03 -31.31 41.45
C ARG A 406 -40.87 -30.39 42.42
N ALA A 407 -40.67 -29.04 42.38
CA ALA A 407 -41.60 -27.97 42.86
C ALA A 407 -41.82 -27.84 44.41
N PRO A 408 -42.50 -26.79 44.98
CA PRO A 408 -43.31 -25.72 44.37
C PRO A 408 -43.15 -24.25 44.87
N THR A 409 -43.96 -23.38 44.24
CA THR A 409 -44.25 -21.91 44.37
C THR A 409 -45.32 -21.58 45.46
N PRO A 410 -45.98 -20.37 45.60
CA PRO A 410 -45.81 -19.00 44.99
C PRO A 410 -46.04 -17.74 45.92
N ALA A 411 -45.90 -16.54 45.32
CA ALA A 411 -46.75 -15.31 45.51
C ALA A 411 -46.63 -14.47 46.81
N PRO A 412 -47.16 -13.20 46.86
CA PRO A 412 -47.93 -12.44 45.85
C PRO A 412 -47.35 -11.05 45.45
N ALA A 413 -48.08 -10.31 44.61
CA ALA A 413 -47.81 -8.93 44.18
C ALA A 413 -48.96 -7.97 44.59
N PRO A 414 -48.80 -6.64 44.39
CA PRO A 414 -49.91 -5.75 44.03
C PRO A 414 -49.68 -5.06 42.66
N ALA A 415 -50.72 -4.38 42.14
CA ALA A 415 -50.75 -3.85 40.76
C ALA A 415 -51.33 -2.39 40.69
N PRO A 416 -52.11 -1.94 39.66
CA PRO A 416 -51.57 -1.04 38.63
C PRO A 416 -52.35 0.28 38.43
N VAL A 417 -51.85 1.14 37.53
CA VAL A 417 -52.53 2.34 36.97
C VAL A 417 -52.14 2.51 35.48
N PRO A 418 -52.88 3.28 34.63
CA PRO A 418 -53.29 2.78 33.31
C PRO A 418 -52.76 3.55 32.08
N ALA A 419 -52.99 2.98 30.89
CA ALA A 419 -52.50 3.47 29.60
C ALA A 419 -53.53 4.29 28.78
N PRO A 420 -53.08 5.16 27.84
CA PRO A 420 -53.90 5.76 26.78
C PRO A 420 -54.26 4.77 25.65
N VAL A 421 -55.16 5.18 24.76
CA VAL A 421 -55.76 4.35 23.69
C VAL A 421 -54.88 4.34 22.41
N PRO A 422 -54.79 3.22 21.65
CA PRO A 422 -53.95 3.13 20.45
C PRO A 422 -54.49 3.88 19.23
N ALA A 423 -53.58 4.31 18.35
CA ALA A 423 -53.87 4.64 16.96
C ALA A 423 -54.15 3.37 16.11
N PRO A 424 -54.88 3.45 14.99
CA PRO A 424 -55.15 2.30 14.13
C PRO A 424 -53.86 1.74 13.50
N ALA A 425 -53.78 0.42 13.37
CA ALA A 425 -52.60 -0.25 12.81
C ALA A 425 -52.43 0.05 11.30
N PRO A 426 -51.19 0.25 10.81
CA PRO A 426 -50.92 0.24 9.38
C PRO A 426 -51.17 -1.17 8.81
N ALA A 427 -51.45 -1.24 7.51
CA ALA A 427 -51.65 -2.51 6.81
C ALA A 427 -50.37 -3.37 6.87
N PRO A 428 -50.49 -4.72 6.89
CA PRO A 428 -49.33 -5.60 6.90
C PRO A 428 -48.48 -5.39 5.64
N ALA A 429 -47.18 -5.25 5.82
CA ALA A 429 -46.23 -5.15 4.71
C ALA A 429 -46.29 -6.41 3.82
N PRO A 430 -46.08 -6.29 2.50
CA PRO A 430 -45.99 -7.45 1.62
C PRO A 430 -44.81 -8.34 2.04
N ALA A 431 -44.99 -9.66 1.92
CA ALA A 431 -43.95 -10.63 2.26
C ALA A 431 -42.66 -10.39 1.42
N PRO A 432 -41.46 -10.61 1.99
CA PRO A 432 -40.21 -10.37 1.29
C PRO A 432 -40.11 -11.24 0.03
N ARG A 433 -39.89 -10.59 -1.12
CA ARG A 433 -39.66 -11.29 -2.40
C ARG A 433 -38.28 -11.93 -2.37
N SER A 434 -38.23 -13.26 -2.41
CA SER A 434 -36.99 -14.01 -2.59
C SER A 434 -36.48 -13.84 -4.03
N GLY A 435 -35.37 -13.13 -4.21
CA GLY A 435 -34.76 -12.90 -5.52
C GLY A 435 -34.49 -11.42 -5.82
N CYS A 436 -33.57 -10.82 -5.06
CA CYS A 436 -32.93 -9.56 -5.46
C CYS A 436 -31.57 -9.89 -6.09
N PRO A 437 -31.26 -9.46 -7.32
CA PRO A 437 -30.03 -9.85 -8.04
C PRO A 437 -28.77 -9.10 -7.56
N MET A 438 -28.81 -8.44 -6.40
CA MET A 438 -27.72 -7.60 -5.87
C MET A 438 -26.91 -8.32 -4.79
N SER A 439 -25.59 -8.37 -4.96
CA SER A 439 -24.67 -9.11 -4.10
C SER A 439 -24.38 -8.36 -2.78
N LYS A 440 -25.30 -8.44 -1.81
CA LYS A 440 -25.07 -7.90 -0.46
C LYS A 440 -24.08 -8.76 0.34
N ARG A 441 -22.78 -8.50 0.16
CA ARG A 441 -21.79 -8.76 1.22
C ARG A 441 -22.04 -7.78 2.36
N SER A 442 -22.87 -8.16 3.32
CA SER A 442 -22.85 -7.49 4.63
C SER A 442 -21.46 -7.67 5.26
N PRO A 443 -20.77 -6.59 5.67
CA PRO A 443 -19.53 -6.72 6.45
C PRO A 443 -19.77 -7.51 7.76
N TYR A 444 -20.97 -7.42 8.30
CA TYR A 444 -21.44 -8.15 9.47
C TYR A 444 -22.07 -9.51 9.10
N ALA A 445 -21.44 -10.25 8.19
CA ALA A 445 -21.72 -11.65 7.91
C ALA A 445 -21.25 -12.56 9.07
N LYS A 446 -21.87 -12.41 10.24
CA LYS A 446 -21.79 -13.28 11.44
C LYS A 446 -20.47 -14.04 11.64
N ARG A 447 -19.42 -13.35 12.12
CA ARG A 447 -18.50 -14.01 13.07
C ARG A 447 -19.25 -14.18 14.38
N GLN A 448 -19.43 -15.42 14.85
CA GLN A 448 -20.17 -15.74 16.09
C GLN A 448 -19.22 -16.03 17.27
N ASP A 449 -18.04 -15.40 17.23
CA ASP A 449 -16.86 -15.81 17.99
C ASP A 449 -16.58 -14.93 19.23
N ALA A 450 -17.36 -13.86 19.43
CA ALA A 450 -17.37 -13.12 20.69
C ALA A 450 -18.09 -13.94 21.76
N GLN A 451 -17.32 -14.53 22.70
CA GLN A 451 -17.87 -15.40 23.76
C GLN A 451 -18.89 -14.70 24.68
N TYR A 452 -18.83 -13.37 24.79
CA TYR A 452 -19.83 -12.57 25.49
C TYR A 452 -19.95 -11.17 24.86
N ILE A 453 -21.18 -10.65 24.81
CA ILE A 453 -21.48 -9.25 24.52
C ILE A 453 -22.47 -8.79 25.61
N SER A 454 -22.18 -7.66 26.27
CA SER A 454 -23.10 -7.10 27.27
C SER A 454 -24.43 -6.70 26.63
N PRO A 455 -25.58 -7.16 27.14
CA PRO A 455 -26.90 -6.72 26.66
C PRO A 455 -27.11 -5.21 26.79
N GLU A 456 -26.50 -4.58 27.79
CA GLU A 456 -26.55 -3.14 28.05
C GLU A 456 -25.82 -2.35 26.95
N PHE A 457 -24.57 -2.73 26.66
CA PHE A 457 -23.79 -2.12 25.58
C PHE A 457 -24.37 -2.43 24.19
N GLN A 458 -24.89 -3.64 23.95
CA GLN A 458 -25.63 -3.96 22.73
C GLN A 458 -26.90 -3.11 22.58
N THR A 459 -27.61 -2.83 23.67
CA THR A 459 -28.80 -1.96 23.66
C THR A 459 -28.42 -0.50 23.39
N LEU A 460 -27.31 -0.01 23.98
CA LEU A 460 -26.78 1.33 23.72
C LEU A 460 -26.30 1.49 22.28
N PHE A 461 -25.59 0.50 21.73
CA PHE A 461 -25.20 0.45 20.32
C PHE A 461 -26.44 0.50 19.42
N ASN A 462 -27.42 -0.38 19.67
CA ASN A 462 -28.68 -0.48 18.93
C ASN A 462 -29.54 0.79 18.99
N ALA A 463 -29.32 1.68 19.96
CA ALA A 463 -29.99 2.96 20.03
C ALA A 463 -29.50 3.94 18.95
N PHE A 464 -28.23 3.87 18.55
CA PHE A 464 -27.66 4.75 17.51
C PHE A 464 -27.45 4.06 16.16
N THR A 465 -26.96 2.82 16.11
CA THR A 465 -26.63 2.10 14.87
C THR A 465 -26.94 0.59 15.01
N GLY A 466 -26.69 -0.23 13.99
CA GLY A 466 -26.87 -1.69 14.07
C GLY A 466 -28.32 -2.21 14.12
N SER A 467 -29.31 -1.32 13.97
CA SER A 467 -30.74 -1.66 13.86
C SER A 467 -31.44 -0.69 12.92
N ASP A 468 -32.37 -1.17 12.10
CA ASP A 468 -33.16 -0.35 11.17
C ASP A 468 -33.99 0.72 11.90
N THR A 469 -34.29 0.50 13.19
CA THR A 469 -35.02 1.44 14.05
C THR A 469 -34.11 2.35 14.89
N SER A 470 -32.79 2.31 14.70
CA SER A 470 -31.85 3.15 15.46
C SER A 470 -31.96 4.64 15.09
N ILE A 471 -31.42 5.53 15.92
CA ILE A 471 -31.42 6.98 15.65
C ILE A 471 -30.69 7.30 14.34
N GLY A 472 -29.55 6.65 14.08
CA GLY A 472 -28.79 6.79 12.84
C GLY A 472 -29.59 6.36 11.61
N SER A 473 -30.20 5.17 11.65
CA SER A 473 -31.04 4.66 10.55
C SER A 473 -32.27 5.54 10.31
N GLN A 474 -32.93 6.03 11.36
CA GLN A 474 -34.04 6.99 11.24
C GLN A 474 -33.59 8.31 10.61
N TYR A 475 -32.44 8.85 11.03
CA TYR A 475 -31.89 10.09 10.47
C TYR A 475 -31.43 9.92 9.00
N GLN A 476 -30.82 8.79 8.65
CA GLN A 476 -30.43 8.45 7.27
C GLN A 476 -31.66 8.42 6.34
N ASN A 477 -32.72 7.73 6.77
CA ASN A 477 -33.98 7.66 6.04
C ASN A 477 -34.67 9.03 5.91
N ALA A 478 -34.68 9.84 6.98
CA ALA A 478 -35.24 11.19 6.95
C ALA A 478 -34.46 12.12 6.00
N SER A 479 -33.13 12.10 6.04
CA SER A 479 -32.28 12.89 5.14
C SER A 479 -32.48 12.48 3.67
N THR A 480 -32.53 11.18 3.41
CA THR A 480 -32.84 10.62 2.08
C THR A 480 -34.21 11.07 1.58
N THR A 481 -35.24 11.02 2.44
CA THR A 481 -36.61 11.44 2.10
C THR A 481 -36.68 12.91 1.69
N ILE A 482 -35.90 13.79 2.34
CA ILE A 482 -35.81 15.22 2.01
C ILE A 482 -35.13 15.47 0.65
N GLN A 483 -34.37 14.50 0.12
CA GLN A 483 -33.74 14.57 -1.22
C GLN A 483 -34.50 13.76 -2.29
N ALA A 484 -35.60 13.09 -1.96
CA ALA A 484 -36.25 12.11 -2.85
C ALA A 484 -36.79 12.70 -4.17
N SER A 485 -37.16 13.99 -4.18
CA SER A 485 -37.59 14.72 -5.38
C SER A 485 -36.46 15.16 -6.30
N ASN A 486 -35.20 15.13 -5.84
CA ASN A 486 -34.08 15.67 -6.60
C ASN A 486 -33.61 14.69 -7.70
N PRO A 487 -33.09 15.17 -8.83
CA PRO A 487 -32.50 14.30 -9.83
C PRO A 487 -31.23 13.63 -9.29
N LEU A 488 -30.97 12.39 -9.71
CA LEU A 488 -29.82 11.58 -9.34
C LEU A 488 -29.16 11.00 -10.60
N ILE A 489 -27.86 11.23 -10.78
CA ILE A 489 -27.00 10.48 -11.70
C ILE A 489 -26.26 9.41 -10.92
N VAL A 490 -26.22 8.18 -11.46
CA VAL A 490 -25.33 7.11 -11.02
C VAL A 490 -24.45 6.69 -12.19
N GLY A 491 -23.13 6.84 -12.06
CA GLY A 491 -22.15 6.39 -13.05
C GLY A 491 -21.37 5.17 -12.57
N THR A 492 -21.13 4.21 -13.45
CA THR A 492 -20.35 2.99 -13.21
C THR A 492 -19.19 2.87 -14.23
N ALA A 493 -18.53 1.72 -14.29
CA ALA A 493 -17.55 1.42 -15.33
C ALA A 493 -18.16 1.26 -16.75
N GLU A 494 -19.45 0.93 -16.84
CA GLU A 494 -20.14 0.48 -18.06
C GLU A 494 -21.48 1.21 -18.33
N ASP A 495 -22.04 1.91 -17.34
CA ASP A 495 -23.35 2.57 -17.40
C ASP A 495 -23.34 3.99 -16.82
N ILE A 496 -24.20 4.84 -17.34
CA ILE A 496 -24.69 6.06 -16.68
C ILE A 496 -26.21 5.99 -16.62
N ILE A 497 -26.77 6.07 -15.42
CA ILE A 497 -28.21 6.02 -15.16
C ILE A 497 -28.66 7.37 -14.59
N PHE A 498 -29.65 8.00 -15.22
CA PHE A 498 -30.27 9.24 -14.76
C PHE A 498 -31.68 8.98 -14.23
N TYR A 499 -31.91 9.33 -12.96
CA TYR A 499 -33.22 9.28 -12.31
C TYR A 499 -33.72 10.72 -12.13
N PRO A 500 -34.79 11.17 -12.82
CA PRO A 500 -35.21 12.58 -12.79
C PRO A 500 -35.75 13.07 -11.44
N GLY A 501 -36.20 12.15 -10.57
CA GLY A 501 -36.97 12.48 -9.36
C GLY A 501 -38.48 12.46 -9.59
N ASP A 502 -39.25 12.66 -8.51
CA ASP A 502 -40.72 12.78 -8.46
C ASP A 502 -41.53 11.70 -9.24
N GLY A 503 -40.94 10.50 -9.41
CA GLY A 503 -41.57 9.37 -10.09
C GLY A 503 -41.50 9.42 -11.62
N GLY A 504 -40.71 10.31 -12.22
CA GLY A 504 -40.40 10.28 -13.65
C GLY A 504 -39.70 8.98 -14.07
N ASP A 505 -39.69 8.70 -15.36
CA ASP A 505 -39.01 7.52 -15.91
C ASP A 505 -37.49 7.76 -16.00
N PRO A 506 -36.67 6.84 -15.46
CA PRO A 506 -35.22 6.95 -15.57
C PRO A 506 -34.73 6.68 -17.00
N ALA A 507 -33.60 7.28 -17.34
CA ALA A 507 -32.91 7.10 -18.61
C ALA A 507 -31.54 6.44 -18.40
N HIS A 508 -31.07 5.75 -19.43
CA HIS A 508 -29.80 5.01 -19.44
C HIS A 508 -28.95 5.44 -20.64
N LEU A 509 -27.64 5.44 -20.42
CA LEU A 509 -26.60 5.65 -21.42
C LEU A 509 -25.46 4.65 -21.15
N PRO A 510 -25.05 3.82 -22.12
CA PRO A 510 -23.86 2.99 -21.95
C PRO A 510 -22.59 3.86 -21.85
N TYR A 511 -21.56 3.36 -21.17
CA TYR A 511 -20.30 4.06 -20.97
C TYR A 511 -19.13 3.16 -21.39
N ARG A 512 -18.17 3.71 -22.16
CA ARG A 512 -16.99 2.99 -22.67
C ARG A 512 -17.33 1.73 -23.47
N TYR A 513 -17.30 0.54 -22.84
CA TYR A 513 -17.36 -0.74 -23.57
C TYR A 513 -18.69 -0.96 -24.32
N GLY A 514 -19.75 -0.24 -23.96
CA GLY A 514 -21.04 -0.25 -24.65
C GLY A 514 -21.27 0.85 -25.71
N THR A 515 -20.32 1.78 -25.94
CA THR A 515 -20.48 2.86 -26.92
C THR A 515 -19.86 2.54 -28.28
N ALA A 516 -20.44 3.12 -29.34
CA ALA A 516 -20.01 2.86 -30.72
C ALA A 516 -18.65 3.52 -30.99
N GLY A 517 -17.72 2.79 -31.59
CA GLY A 517 -16.37 3.30 -31.92
C GLY A 517 -15.37 3.25 -30.77
N PHE A 518 -15.80 2.97 -29.53
CA PHE A 518 -14.90 2.88 -28.36
C PHE A 518 -13.78 1.86 -28.60
N ILE A 519 -14.10 0.67 -29.09
CA ILE A 519 -13.13 -0.42 -29.30
C ILE A 519 -12.15 -0.06 -30.41
N GLU A 520 -12.62 0.54 -31.50
CA GLU A 520 -11.82 0.93 -32.66
C GLU A 520 -10.84 2.08 -32.33
N ILE A 521 -11.30 3.10 -31.58
CA ILE A 521 -10.45 4.23 -31.19
C ILE A 521 -9.49 3.85 -30.05
N THR A 522 -9.95 3.03 -29.10
CA THR A 522 -9.15 2.57 -27.95
C THR A 522 -8.13 1.50 -28.33
N SER A 523 -8.42 0.62 -29.28
CA SER A 523 -7.40 -0.31 -29.80
C SER A 523 -6.27 0.41 -30.54
N THR A 524 -6.58 1.52 -31.23
CA THR A 524 -5.58 2.40 -31.85
C THR A 524 -4.73 3.11 -30.80
N SER A 525 -5.32 3.65 -29.72
CA SER A 525 -4.56 4.33 -28.66
C SER A 525 -3.60 3.37 -27.92
N HIS A 526 -4.03 2.12 -27.70
CA HIS A 526 -3.24 1.12 -27.00
C HIS A 526 -2.01 0.62 -27.78
N LEU A 527 -1.85 0.94 -29.07
CA LEU A 527 -0.63 0.65 -29.84
C LEU A 527 0.62 1.33 -29.24
N GLY A 528 0.47 2.42 -28.48
CA GLY A 528 1.55 3.03 -27.73
C GLY A 528 1.97 2.19 -26.51
N PRO A 529 1.10 2.02 -25.49
CA PRO A 529 1.35 1.18 -24.32
C PRO A 529 1.75 -0.25 -24.66
N ALA A 530 1.18 -0.88 -25.69
CA ALA A 530 1.54 -2.24 -26.10
C ALA A 530 3.00 -2.35 -26.58
N ILE A 531 3.49 -1.36 -27.32
CA ILE A 531 4.90 -1.26 -27.75
C ILE A 531 5.82 -0.95 -26.57
N GLY A 532 5.38 -0.13 -25.61
CA GLY A 532 6.11 0.09 -24.35
C GLY A 532 6.26 -1.19 -23.52
N ALA A 533 5.16 -1.92 -23.32
CA ALA A 533 5.17 -3.20 -22.61
C ALA A 533 6.02 -4.27 -23.34
N LEU A 534 6.02 -4.25 -24.67
CA LEU A 534 6.85 -5.13 -25.49
C LEU A 534 8.36 -4.89 -25.28
N ALA A 535 8.77 -3.63 -25.12
CA ALA A 535 10.14 -3.28 -24.71
C ALA A 535 10.45 -3.68 -23.27
N GLY A 536 9.47 -3.61 -22.35
CA GLY A 536 9.59 -4.16 -21.01
C GLY A 536 9.86 -5.66 -21.02
N LEU A 537 9.10 -6.44 -21.79
CA LEU A 537 9.32 -7.89 -21.94
C LEU A 537 10.71 -8.22 -22.50
N TYR A 538 11.15 -7.49 -23.53
CA TYR A 538 12.49 -7.68 -24.10
C TYR A 538 13.63 -7.27 -23.15
N ALA A 539 13.44 -6.22 -22.34
CA ALA A 539 14.42 -5.81 -21.34
C ALA A 539 14.56 -6.80 -20.17
N LEU A 540 13.47 -7.52 -19.83
CA LEU A 540 13.46 -8.56 -18.79
C LEU A 540 14.05 -9.89 -19.29
N ASP A 541 13.76 -10.29 -20.53
CA ASP A 541 14.28 -11.52 -21.14
C ASP A 541 14.58 -11.32 -22.64
N PRO A 542 15.81 -10.86 -22.99
CA PRO A 542 16.18 -10.60 -24.38
C PRO A 542 16.26 -11.86 -25.26
N GLU A 543 16.66 -13.00 -24.68
CA GLU A 543 16.78 -14.29 -25.36
C GLU A 543 15.44 -15.04 -25.44
N GLY A 544 14.47 -14.65 -24.59
CA GLY A 544 13.13 -15.21 -24.50
C GLY A 544 12.31 -15.14 -25.78
N GLN A 545 11.44 -16.14 -25.96
CA GLN A 545 10.49 -16.21 -27.06
C GLN A 545 9.20 -15.39 -26.77
N SER A 546 8.92 -15.09 -25.51
CA SER A 546 7.69 -14.41 -25.04
C SER A 546 7.44 -13.08 -25.74
N TRP A 547 8.45 -12.21 -25.81
CA TRP A 547 8.35 -10.93 -26.50
C TRP A 547 8.20 -11.10 -28.02
N ARG A 548 8.83 -12.11 -28.63
CA ARG A 548 8.72 -12.38 -30.07
C ARG A 548 7.31 -12.84 -30.46
N ASP A 549 6.71 -13.70 -29.64
CA ASP A 549 5.33 -14.16 -29.82
C ASP A 549 4.35 -13.00 -29.63
N ALA A 550 4.56 -12.15 -28.61
CA ALA A 550 3.78 -10.94 -28.40
C ALA A 550 3.88 -9.95 -29.58
N ALA A 551 5.10 -9.67 -30.08
CA ALA A 551 5.35 -8.83 -31.25
C ALA A 551 4.64 -9.38 -32.51
N THR A 552 4.75 -10.69 -32.74
CA THR A 552 4.13 -11.37 -33.89
C THR A 552 2.60 -11.32 -33.82
N ASN A 553 2.03 -11.52 -32.63
CA ASN A 553 0.58 -11.42 -32.42
C ASN A 553 0.07 -9.98 -32.60
N LEU A 554 0.81 -8.98 -32.08
CA LEU A 554 0.47 -7.57 -32.27
C LEU A 554 0.58 -7.15 -33.74
N LEU A 555 1.57 -7.65 -34.48
CA LEU A 555 1.75 -7.40 -35.91
C LEU A 555 0.57 -7.94 -36.73
N ASN A 556 0.16 -9.18 -36.44
CA ASN A 556 -1.00 -9.81 -37.08
C ASN A 556 -2.31 -9.05 -36.77
N ALA A 557 -2.53 -8.67 -35.51
CA ALA A 557 -3.72 -7.92 -35.10
C ALA A 557 -3.76 -6.51 -35.73
N THR A 558 -2.64 -5.80 -35.71
CA THR A 558 -2.51 -4.46 -36.32
C THR A 558 -2.73 -4.52 -37.83
N THR A 559 -2.20 -5.55 -38.50
CA THR A 559 -2.42 -5.77 -39.94
C THR A 559 -3.89 -6.08 -40.27
N ALA A 560 -4.58 -6.84 -39.42
CA ALA A 560 -6.00 -7.11 -39.58
C ALA A 560 -6.86 -5.85 -39.39
N ALA A 561 -6.60 -5.06 -38.33
CA ALA A 561 -7.26 -3.78 -38.10
C ALA A 561 -7.02 -2.79 -39.25
N ARG A 562 -5.77 -2.70 -39.73
CA ARG A 562 -5.36 -1.87 -40.87
C ARG A 562 -6.14 -2.18 -42.15
N GLY A 563 -6.44 -3.45 -42.40
CA GLY A 563 -7.20 -3.94 -43.56
C GLY A 563 -8.72 -3.81 -43.42
N ALA A 564 -9.25 -3.73 -42.20
CA ALA A 564 -10.67 -3.48 -41.94
C ALA A 564 -11.02 -1.98 -41.92
N ASN A 565 -10.06 -1.13 -41.54
CA ASN A 565 -10.22 0.31 -41.44
C ASN A 565 -10.53 0.97 -42.81
N SER A 566 -11.55 1.83 -42.84
CA SER A 566 -11.90 2.65 -44.02
C SER A 566 -12.83 3.81 -43.61
N PRO A 567 -12.96 4.89 -44.40
CA PRO A 567 -13.88 6.00 -44.07
C PRO A 567 -15.35 5.57 -43.96
N ALA A 568 -15.73 4.46 -44.61
CA ALA A 568 -17.07 3.87 -44.52
C ALA A 568 -17.34 3.13 -43.20
N LEU A 569 -16.30 2.67 -42.48
CA LEU A 569 -16.45 2.13 -41.13
C LEU A 569 -16.95 3.24 -40.20
N TRP A 570 -16.19 4.33 -40.11
CA TRP A 570 -16.48 5.47 -39.24
C TRP A 570 -17.79 6.17 -39.61
N ARG A 571 -17.98 6.53 -40.89
CA ARG A 571 -19.14 7.29 -41.34
C ARG A 571 -20.42 6.46 -41.50
N ASP A 572 -20.34 5.25 -42.05
CA ASP A 572 -21.54 4.50 -42.47
C ASP A 572 -21.94 3.40 -41.47
N GLN A 573 -21.01 2.91 -40.63
CA GLN A 573 -21.28 1.84 -39.66
C GLN A 573 -21.27 2.32 -38.20
N LEU A 574 -20.26 3.08 -37.79
CA LEU A 574 -20.12 3.55 -36.40
C LEU A 574 -20.99 4.78 -36.11
N GLN A 575 -21.09 5.74 -37.05
CA GLN A 575 -22.02 6.89 -37.01
C GLN A 575 -21.96 7.74 -35.72
N VAL A 576 -20.77 7.86 -35.12
CA VAL A 576 -20.56 8.52 -33.82
C VAL A 576 -20.75 10.04 -33.93
N PRO A 577 -21.76 10.65 -33.27
CA PRO A 577 -22.12 12.06 -33.53
C PRO A 577 -21.04 13.08 -33.18
N ALA A 578 -20.18 12.80 -32.19
CA ALA A 578 -19.08 13.67 -31.82
C ALA A 578 -17.99 13.79 -32.91
N TRP A 579 -18.00 12.88 -33.89
CA TRP A 579 -16.99 12.76 -34.95
C TRP A 579 -17.49 13.21 -36.33
N GLU A 580 -18.68 13.85 -36.40
CA GLU A 580 -19.27 14.35 -37.65
C GLU A 580 -18.27 15.24 -38.44
N GLY A 581 -18.01 14.87 -39.69
CA GLY A 581 -17.09 15.57 -40.58
C GLY A 581 -15.60 15.24 -40.39
N ARG A 582 -15.25 14.35 -39.45
CA ARG A 582 -13.87 13.91 -39.15
C ARG A 582 -13.59 12.46 -39.58
N GLU A 583 -14.56 11.76 -40.13
CA GLU A 583 -14.56 10.31 -40.34
C GLU A 583 -13.45 9.86 -41.31
N THR A 584 -13.09 10.72 -42.27
CA THR A 584 -11.94 10.49 -43.16
C THR A 584 -10.62 10.73 -42.43
N SER A 585 -10.47 11.83 -41.69
CA SER A 585 -9.27 12.12 -40.89
C SER A 585 -8.99 11.05 -39.83
N ILE A 586 -10.04 10.50 -39.20
CA ILE A 586 -9.93 9.39 -38.24
C ILE A 586 -9.51 8.10 -38.97
N SER A 587 -10.12 7.78 -40.12
CA SER A 587 -9.69 6.67 -40.97
C SER A 587 -8.21 6.79 -41.39
N ASP A 588 -7.75 7.99 -41.72
CA ASP A 588 -6.36 8.22 -42.15
C ASP A 588 -5.39 8.18 -40.96
N MET A 589 -5.77 8.72 -39.80
CA MET A 589 -5.03 8.59 -38.54
C MET A 589 -4.85 7.13 -38.12
N VAL A 590 -5.93 6.33 -38.14
CA VAL A 590 -5.89 4.91 -37.75
C VAL A 590 -5.11 4.09 -38.77
N SER A 591 -5.20 4.45 -40.07
CA SER A 591 -4.36 3.88 -41.13
C SER A 591 -2.88 4.14 -40.87
N TYR A 592 -2.52 5.40 -40.62
CA TYR A 592 -1.16 5.83 -40.31
C TYR A 592 -0.61 5.15 -39.06
N ALA A 593 -1.36 5.14 -37.96
CA ALA A 593 -0.99 4.52 -36.69
C ALA A 593 -0.63 3.04 -36.91
N CYS A 594 -1.51 2.29 -37.56
CA CYS A 594 -1.27 0.88 -37.86
C CYS A 594 -0.07 0.69 -38.81
N ASP A 595 0.06 1.48 -39.88
CA ASP A 595 1.17 1.34 -40.83
C ASP A 595 2.54 1.66 -40.19
N VAL A 596 2.59 2.61 -39.25
CA VAL A 596 3.80 2.93 -38.46
C VAL A 596 4.13 1.80 -37.47
N THR A 597 3.13 1.28 -36.75
CA THR A 597 3.32 0.16 -35.82
C THR A 597 3.72 -1.13 -36.54
N ILE A 598 3.18 -1.41 -37.74
CA ILE A 598 3.60 -2.53 -38.60
C ILE A 598 5.08 -2.41 -38.98
N ARG A 599 5.51 -1.24 -39.48
CA ARG A 599 6.92 -0.97 -39.81
C ARG A 599 7.85 -1.13 -38.60
N LEU A 600 7.42 -0.69 -37.42
CA LEU A 600 8.17 -0.87 -36.18
C LEU A 600 8.30 -2.36 -35.83
N LEU A 601 7.21 -3.12 -35.90
CA LEU A 601 7.18 -4.54 -35.55
C LEU A 601 8.02 -5.39 -36.51
N ASP A 602 7.93 -5.13 -37.81
CA ASP A 602 8.84 -5.72 -38.81
C ASP A 602 10.31 -5.39 -38.47
N ALA A 603 10.61 -4.13 -38.11
CA ALA A 603 11.96 -3.69 -37.79
C ALA A 603 12.54 -4.34 -36.51
N VAL A 604 11.76 -4.49 -35.43
CA VAL A 604 12.23 -5.12 -34.18
C VAL A 604 12.25 -6.65 -34.26
N LEU A 605 11.41 -7.27 -35.09
CA LEU A 605 11.48 -8.70 -35.34
C LEU A 605 12.75 -9.06 -36.14
N ALA A 606 13.16 -8.21 -37.08
CA ALA A 606 14.42 -8.36 -37.83
C ALA A 606 15.67 -7.95 -37.01
N ASP A 607 15.57 -6.90 -36.20
CA ASP A 607 16.64 -6.35 -35.36
C ASP A 607 16.13 -6.02 -33.95
N PRO A 608 16.25 -6.95 -32.99
CA PRO A 608 15.75 -6.78 -31.62
C PRO A 608 16.33 -5.59 -30.88
N THR A 609 17.50 -5.07 -31.27
CA THR A 609 18.16 -3.97 -30.55
C THR A 609 17.38 -2.66 -30.61
N LYS A 610 16.49 -2.53 -31.61
CA LYS A 610 15.54 -1.43 -31.79
C LYS A 610 14.38 -1.47 -30.81
N LEU A 611 14.19 -2.55 -30.08
CA LEU A 611 13.15 -2.68 -29.05
C LEU A 611 13.60 -2.04 -27.71
N SER A 612 14.26 -0.88 -27.80
CA SER A 612 14.81 -0.10 -26.69
C SER A 612 14.06 1.22 -26.53
N TYR A 613 13.88 1.68 -25.28
CA TYR A 613 13.09 2.88 -25.00
C TYR A 613 13.63 4.16 -25.67
N GLU A 614 14.94 4.25 -25.93
CA GLU A 614 15.53 5.35 -26.69
C GLU A 614 15.12 5.32 -28.17
N PHE A 615 15.29 4.18 -28.85
CA PHE A 615 14.86 4.03 -30.25
C PHE A 615 13.36 4.29 -30.40
N LEU A 616 12.54 3.73 -29.51
CA LEU A 616 11.10 3.90 -29.50
C LEU A 616 10.68 5.36 -29.24
N ARG A 617 11.33 6.04 -28.28
CA ARG A 617 11.05 7.46 -28.01
C ARG A 617 11.28 8.30 -29.26
N ASP A 618 12.40 8.09 -29.94
CA ASP A 618 12.87 9.00 -30.98
C ASP A 618 12.29 8.66 -32.37
N ASN A 619 11.96 7.40 -32.65
CA ASN A 619 11.44 6.94 -33.94
C ASN A 619 9.93 6.62 -33.97
N TYR A 620 9.27 6.48 -32.82
CA TYR A 620 7.84 6.10 -32.73
C TYR A 620 7.04 7.11 -31.89
N PHE A 621 7.37 7.30 -30.61
CA PHE A 621 6.58 8.19 -29.73
C PHE A 621 6.69 9.67 -30.10
N ASN A 622 7.90 10.16 -30.41
CA ASN A 622 8.21 11.54 -30.83
C ASN A 622 8.73 11.62 -32.28
N SER A 623 8.23 10.75 -33.17
CA SER A 623 8.79 10.56 -34.52
C SER A 623 8.76 11.82 -35.41
N THR A 624 9.92 12.17 -35.98
CA THR A 624 10.12 13.38 -36.83
C THR A 624 10.62 13.07 -38.25
N GLY A 625 10.27 11.90 -38.79
CA GLY A 625 10.77 11.39 -40.08
C GLY A 625 12.02 10.51 -39.96
N GLY A 626 12.19 9.84 -38.83
CA GLY A 626 13.29 8.90 -38.54
C GLY A 626 13.20 7.57 -39.30
N GLU A 627 13.77 6.49 -38.75
CA GLU A 627 13.95 5.22 -39.49
C GLU A 627 12.63 4.58 -39.97
N LEU A 628 11.52 4.82 -39.25
CA LEU A 628 10.18 4.35 -39.66
C LEU A 628 9.53 5.16 -40.79
N GLY A 629 10.10 6.31 -41.19
CA GLY A 629 9.51 7.25 -42.15
C GLY A 629 8.28 8.02 -41.65
N ALA A 630 8.04 7.99 -40.34
CA ALA A 630 6.87 8.54 -39.64
C ALA A 630 7.10 10.01 -39.23
N THR A 631 6.31 10.96 -39.73
CA THR A 631 6.47 12.41 -39.44
C THR A 631 5.48 13.00 -38.43
N ILE A 632 4.48 12.25 -37.99
CA ILE A 632 3.56 12.63 -36.90
C ILE A 632 3.83 11.72 -35.67
N PRO A 633 4.19 12.27 -34.51
CA PRO A 633 4.38 11.54 -33.25
C PRO A 633 3.22 10.60 -32.90
N MET A 634 3.50 9.36 -32.46
CA MET A 634 2.46 8.50 -31.89
C MET A 634 1.86 9.08 -30.60
N ASN A 635 2.56 9.99 -29.92
CA ASN A 635 1.99 10.79 -28.83
C ASN A 635 0.81 11.67 -29.31
N SER A 636 0.83 12.20 -30.54
CA SER A 636 -0.31 12.91 -31.15
C SER A 636 -1.47 11.97 -31.45
N VAL A 637 -1.19 10.77 -31.98
CA VAL A 637 -2.21 9.73 -32.23
C VAL A 637 -2.90 9.30 -30.93
N MET A 638 -2.14 9.04 -29.85
CA MET A 638 -2.70 8.71 -28.54
C MET A 638 -3.54 9.85 -27.98
N THR A 639 -3.07 11.09 -28.09
CA THR A 639 -3.81 12.28 -27.64
C THR A 639 -5.14 12.43 -28.38
N ALA A 640 -5.13 12.33 -29.71
CA ALA A 640 -6.32 12.42 -30.55
C ALA A 640 -7.32 11.29 -30.25
N THR A 641 -6.86 10.04 -30.18
CA THR A 641 -7.72 8.88 -29.91
C THR A 641 -8.37 8.93 -28.53
N PHE A 642 -7.62 9.29 -27.48
CA PHE A 642 -8.21 9.50 -26.14
C PHE A 642 -9.18 10.69 -26.11
N PHE A 643 -8.89 11.79 -26.82
CA PHE A 643 -9.74 12.99 -26.83
C PHE A 643 -11.03 12.78 -27.62
N LEU A 644 -10.99 12.05 -28.75
CA LEU A 644 -12.17 11.71 -29.55
C LEU A 644 -13.19 10.89 -28.75
N GLU A 645 -12.71 9.92 -27.97
CA GLU A 645 -13.53 9.14 -27.03
C GLU A 645 -14.11 10.03 -25.92
N ALA A 646 -13.25 10.81 -25.24
CA ALA A 646 -13.70 11.68 -24.16
C ALA A 646 -14.71 12.75 -24.64
N LEU A 647 -14.56 13.26 -25.86
CA LEU A 647 -15.51 14.17 -26.51
C LEU A 647 -16.83 13.47 -26.85
N ASN A 648 -16.80 12.19 -27.23
CA ASN A 648 -18.04 11.42 -27.43
C ASN A 648 -18.80 11.23 -26.12
N GLN A 649 -18.16 10.70 -25.09
CA GLN A 649 -18.81 10.49 -23.79
C GLN A 649 -19.31 11.81 -23.20
N ALA A 650 -18.58 12.91 -23.38
CA ALA A 650 -19.02 14.24 -22.97
C ALA A 650 -20.27 14.72 -23.75
N LEU A 651 -20.34 14.47 -25.07
CA LEU A 651 -21.49 14.82 -25.90
C LEU A 651 -22.71 13.94 -25.59
N GLU A 652 -22.53 12.65 -25.38
CA GLU A 652 -23.61 11.72 -25.02
C GLU A 652 -24.21 12.06 -23.65
N ILE A 653 -23.35 12.28 -22.63
CA ILE A 653 -23.78 12.75 -21.29
C ILE A 653 -24.57 14.05 -21.42
N LYS A 654 -24.05 15.04 -22.15
CA LYS A 654 -24.75 16.31 -22.35
C LYS A 654 -26.09 16.12 -23.07
N THR A 655 -26.12 15.31 -24.13
CA THR A 655 -27.31 15.04 -24.93
C THR A 655 -28.39 14.31 -24.13
N LEU A 656 -28.00 13.45 -23.18
CA LEU A 656 -28.90 12.84 -22.21
C LEU A 656 -29.50 13.90 -21.26
N LEU A 657 -28.65 14.69 -20.61
CA LEU A 657 -29.06 15.60 -19.54
C LEU A 657 -29.82 16.83 -20.06
N ASP A 658 -29.51 17.31 -21.27
CA ASP A 658 -30.23 18.42 -21.94
C ASP A 658 -31.70 18.08 -22.28
N GLN A 659 -32.12 16.81 -22.18
CA GLN A 659 -33.52 16.39 -22.35
C GLN A 659 -34.38 16.68 -21.09
N HIS A 660 -33.78 17.13 -19.99
CA HIS A 660 -34.43 17.27 -18.69
C HIS A 660 -34.21 18.66 -18.07
N GLU A 661 -35.22 19.21 -17.39
CA GLU A 661 -35.10 20.47 -16.64
C GLU A 661 -34.39 20.23 -15.30
N ILE A 662 -33.05 20.21 -15.31
CA ILE A 662 -32.22 19.91 -14.14
C ILE A 662 -31.87 21.18 -13.34
N ASP A 663 -32.21 21.19 -12.05
CA ASP A 663 -31.62 22.12 -11.08
C ASP A 663 -30.27 21.56 -10.59
N TRP A 664 -29.19 22.03 -11.23
CA TRP A 664 -27.81 21.64 -10.93
C TRP A 664 -27.41 21.84 -9.45
N THR A 665 -28.04 22.80 -8.74
CA THR A 665 -27.78 23.03 -7.31
C THR A 665 -28.35 21.93 -6.41
N LYS A 666 -29.31 21.14 -6.94
CA LYS A 666 -29.95 20.00 -6.27
C LYS A 666 -29.55 18.64 -6.85
N LEU A 667 -28.90 18.59 -8.02
CA LEU A 667 -28.46 17.33 -8.63
C LEU A 667 -27.63 16.49 -7.66
N MET A 668 -28.00 15.23 -7.50
CA MET A 668 -27.24 14.22 -6.76
C MET A 668 -26.37 13.49 -7.78
N VAL A 669 -25.07 13.32 -7.51
CA VAL A 669 -24.19 12.49 -8.35
C VAL A 669 -23.51 11.45 -7.47
N LEU A 670 -23.64 10.19 -7.86
CA LEU A 670 -23.00 9.03 -7.26
C LEU A 670 -22.16 8.34 -8.34
N ILE A 671 -20.94 7.92 -7.99
CA ILE A 671 -20.04 7.22 -8.90
C ILE A 671 -19.59 5.94 -8.18
N ASP A 672 -20.16 4.80 -8.58
CA ASP A 672 -20.05 3.53 -7.89
C ASP A 672 -19.05 2.58 -8.59
N GLY A 673 -18.18 1.95 -7.80
CA GLY A 673 -17.28 0.90 -8.27
C GLY A 673 -15.93 1.37 -8.86
N GLN A 674 -15.29 0.45 -9.59
CA GLN A 674 -13.93 0.57 -10.13
C GLN A 674 -13.94 1.17 -11.55
N LEU A 675 -13.34 2.36 -11.75
CA LEU A 675 -13.34 3.06 -13.05
C LEU A 675 -12.08 2.82 -13.92
N GLY A 676 -11.49 1.62 -13.83
CA GLY A 676 -10.29 1.25 -14.57
C GLY A 676 -9.54 0.15 -13.83
N ARG A 677 -8.28 0.40 -13.45
CA ARG A 677 -7.59 -0.38 -12.40
C ARG A 677 -8.20 -0.12 -11.03
N GLU A 678 -7.94 -1.01 -10.10
CA GLU A 678 -8.53 -1.13 -8.75
C GLU A 678 -8.35 0.16 -7.92
N THR A 679 -7.26 0.89 -8.17
CA THR A 679 -6.88 2.14 -7.51
C THR A 679 -7.32 3.41 -8.25
N ALA A 680 -7.84 3.30 -9.48
CA ALA A 680 -8.09 4.45 -10.34
C ALA A 680 -9.43 5.16 -10.08
N GLY A 681 -9.40 6.49 -10.06
CA GLY A 681 -10.60 7.33 -9.97
C GLY A 681 -11.29 7.34 -8.61
N VAL A 682 -10.62 6.89 -7.54
CA VAL A 682 -11.21 6.81 -6.19
C VAL A 682 -11.30 8.16 -5.46
N VAL A 683 -10.72 9.24 -6.01
CA VAL A 683 -10.78 10.61 -5.49
C VAL A 683 -11.15 11.63 -6.55
N MET A 684 -11.62 12.81 -6.13
CA MET A 684 -12.19 13.85 -7.01
C MET A 684 -11.26 14.27 -8.15
N SER A 685 -9.95 14.43 -7.91
CA SER A 685 -8.99 14.92 -8.92
C SER A 685 -8.61 13.87 -9.97
N SER A 686 -8.79 12.57 -9.70
CA SER A 686 -8.45 11.49 -10.63
C SER A 686 -9.65 10.76 -11.24
N ASN A 687 -10.88 11.07 -10.79
CA ASN A 687 -12.09 10.48 -11.32
C ASN A 687 -12.52 11.14 -12.64
N THR A 688 -12.38 10.41 -13.75
CA THR A 688 -12.74 10.86 -15.11
C THR A 688 -14.19 11.36 -15.21
N LEU A 689 -15.15 10.63 -14.65
CA LEU A 689 -16.57 11.00 -14.70
C LEU A 689 -16.83 12.28 -13.88
N ALA A 690 -16.31 12.37 -12.66
CA ALA A 690 -16.48 13.55 -11.82
C ALA A 690 -15.93 14.82 -12.49
N GLN A 691 -14.72 14.74 -13.08
CA GLN A 691 -14.16 15.86 -13.84
C GLN A 691 -14.99 16.20 -15.08
N THR A 692 -15.46 15.20 -15.83
CA THR A 692 -16.32 15.43 -17.01
C THR A 692 -17.62 16.16 -16.62
N PHE A 693 -18.29 15.75 -15.54
CA PHE A 693 -19.49 16.44 -15.04
C PHE A 693 -19.19 17.89 -14.61
N LEU A 694 -18.13 18.12 -13.83
CA LEU A 694 -17.74 19.45 -13.35
C LEU A 694 -17.32 20.42 -14.49
N LYS A 695 -16.84 19.89 -15.62
CA LYS A 695 -16.39 20.68 -16.77
C LYS A 695 -17.50 20.93 -17.80
N LEU A 696 -18.49 20.04 -17.89
CA LEU A 696 -19.69 20.23 -18.71
C LEU A 696 -20.75 21.11 -18.02
N HIS A 697 -20.79 21.09 -16.69
CA HIS A 697 -21.82 21.74 -15.88
C HIS A 697 -21.18 22.45 -14.68
N PRO A 698 -20.54 23.62 -14.88
CA PRO A 698 -19.91 24.39 -13.79
C PRO A 698 -20.90 24.91 -12.73
N GLU A 699 -22.21 24.79 -12.98
CA GLU A 699 -23.29 25.03 -12.01
C GLU A 699 -23.44 23.90 -10.96
N LEU A 700 -22.85 22.72 -11.19
CA LEU A 700 -22.92 21.57 -10.29
C LEU A 700 -22.00 21.76 -9.06
N PRO A 701 -22.54 21.81 -7.83
CA PRO A 701 -21.70 21.92 -6.65
C PRO A 701 -20.89 20.65 -6.40
N VAL A 702 -19.57 20.79 -6.30
CA VAL A 702 -18.63 19.67 -6.10
C VAL A 702 -18.91 18.84 -4.84
N ASP A 703 -19.52 19.44 -3.81
CA ASP A 703 -19.91 18.75 -2.57
C ASP A 703 -21.16 17.84 -2.71
N ARG A 704 -21.73 17.77 -3.92
CA ARG A 704 -22.84 16.86 -4.29
C ARG A 704 -22.43 15.65 -5.12
N ILE A 705 -21.15 15.56 -5.50
CA ILE A 705 -20.57 14.39 -6.18
C ILE A 705 -19.93 13.49 -5.13
N TYR A 706 -20.43 12.26 -5.00
CA TYR A 706 -19.85 11.23 -4.12
C TYR A 706 -19.31 10.07 -4.96
N ILE A 707 -18.08 9.66 -4.64
CA ILE A 707 -17.41 8.51 -5.25
C ILE A 707 -17.42 7.40 -4.20
N ALA A 708 -17.94 6.22 -4.56
CA ALA A 708 -18.03 5.06 -3.69
C ALA A 708 -17.45 3.82 -4.40
N PRO A 709 -16.13 3.60 -4.33
CA PRO A 709 -15.48 2.45 -4.97
C PRO A 709 -15.99 1.11 -4.42
N ASN A 710 -16.39 1.11 -3.13
CA ASN A 710 -17.04 -0.01 -2.45
C ASN A 710 -18.58 0.08 -2.47
N GLY A 711 -19.15 0.85 -3.40
CA GLY A 711 -20.59 1.06 -3.58
C GLY A 711 -21.33 -0.14 -4.18
N LEU A 712 -22.66 -0.04 -4.23
CA LEU A 712 -23.52 -1.10 -4.79
C LEU A 712 -23.69 -0.90 -6.30
N VAL A 713 -22.66 -1.28 -7.07
CA VAL A 713 -22.67 -1.19 -8.55
C VAL A 713 -23.92 -1.89 -9.12
N PRO A 714 -24.81 -1.15 -9.83
CA PRO A 714 -25.94 -1.76 -10.55
C PRO A 714 -25.48 -2.73 -11.64
N ASN A 715 -26.21 -3.83 -11.81
CA ASN A 715 -25.99 -4.79 -12.90
C ASN A 715 -27.09 -4.62 -13.94
N VAL A 716 -26.89 -3.69 -14.87
CA VAL A 716 -27.92 -3.26 -15.83
C VAL A 716 -28.09 -4.31 -16.93
N THR A 717 -29.10 -5.16 -16.77
CA THR A 717 -29.50 -6.19 -17.76
C THR A 717 -30.86 -5.92 -18.41
N ASP A 718 -31.58 -4.91 -17.91
CA ASP A 718 -32.82 -4.37 -18.47
C ASP A 718 -32.73 -2.84 -18.38
N THR A 719 -32.61 -2.18 -19.54
CA THR A 719 -32.48 -0.72 -19.66
C THR A 719 -33.83 0.01 -19.75
N SER A 720 -34.95 -0.71 -19.59
CA SER A 720 -36.28 -0.10 -19.53
C SER A 720 -36.49 0.71 -18.24
N PRO A 721 -37.42 1.69 -18.22
CA PRO A 721 -37.72 2.47 -17.02
C PRO A 721 -38.03 1.64 -15.77
N ASP A 722 -38.76 0.52 -15.93
CA ASP A 722 -39.07 -0.38 -14.81
C ASP A 722 -37.88 -1.28 -14.42
N GLY A 723 -37.01 -1.64 -15.38
CA GLY A 723 -35.76 -2.37 -15.13
C GLY A 723 -34.75 -1.55 -14.32
N LEU A 724 -34.56 -0.28 -14.67
CA LEU A 724 -33.66 0.65 -13.98
C LEU A 724 -34.19 1.06 -12.59
N ARG A 725 -35.51 1.29 -12.47
CA ARG A 725 -36.17 1.75 -11.23
C ARG A 725 -36.04 0.77 -10.05
N VAL A 726 -35.58 -0.47 -10.26
CA VAL A 726 -35.30 -1.42 -9.15
C VAL A 726 -34.10 -1.01 -8.29
N PHE A 727 -33.12 -0.29 -8.86
CA PHE A 727 -31.89 0.10 -8.16
C PHE A 727 -32.05 1.43 -7.40
N GLU A 728 -32.89 2.33 -7.90
CA GLU A 728 -33.10 3.70 -7.40
C GLU A 728 -33.21 3.82 -5.86
N PRO A 729 -33.95 2.96 -5.12
CA PRO A 729 -34.13 3.13 -3.69
C PRO A 729 -32.85 2.96 -2.86
N GLU A 730 -31.97 2.03 -3.24
CA GLU A 730 -30.72 1.77 -2.51
C GLU A 730 -29.66 2.82 -2.86
N LEU A 731 -29.62 3.25 -4.13
CA LEU A 731 -28.74 4.32 -4.61
C LEU A 731 -29.08 5.68 -3.97
N ARG A 732 -30.37 6.02 -3.87
CA ARG A 732 -30.84 7.22 -3.14
C ARG A 732 -30.53 7.14 -1.64
N LEU A 733 -30.67 5.97 -1.00
CA LEU A 733 -30.36 5.78 0.42
C LEU A 733 -28.87 5.91 0.74
N LEU A 734 -27.99 5.50 -0.19
CA LEU A 734 -26.55 5.70 -0.09
C LEU A 734 -26.20 7.19 -0.17
N TRP A 735 -26.57 7.88 -1.26
CA TRP A 735 -26.26 9.31 -1.43
C TRP A 735 -26.92 10.19 -0.35
N GLY A 736 -28.20 9.96 -0.08
CA GLY A 736 -28.98 10.70 0.92
C GLY A 736 -28.48 10.50 2.34
N GLY A 737 -27.97 9.30 2.66
CA GLY A 737 -27.32 9.01 3.92
C GLY A 737 -26.00 9.76 4.10
N LEU A 738 -25.13 9.71 3.08
CA LEU A 738 -23.86 10.46 3.07
C LEU A 738 -24.10 11.96 3.23
N ARG A 739 -25.06 12.54 2.48
CA ARG A 739 -25.39 13.96 2.62
C ARG A 739 -25.96 14.29 4.00
N GLY A 740 -26.72 13.38 4.59
CA GLY A 740 -27.21 13.50 5.97
C GLY A 740 -26.08 13.63 6.97
N LEU A 741 -25.05 12.77 6.87
CA LEU A 741 -23.88 12.79 7.75
C LEU A 741 -23.04 14.07 7.58
N VAL A 742 -22.79 14.51 6.35
CA VAL A 742 -22.11 15.79 6.07
C VAL A 742 -22.88 16.97 6.69
N THR A 743 -24.20 16.98 6.54
CA THR A 743 -25.08 18.02 7.11
C THR A 743 -25.09 17.95 8.64
N LEU A 744 -25.07 16.75 9.23
CA LEU A 744 -25.03 16.56 10.68
C LEU A 744 -23.71 17.07 11.28
N ALA A 745 -22.57 16.71 10.67
CA ALA A 745 -21.26 17.16 11.10
C ALA A 745 -21.12 18.69 11.06
N GLY A 746 -21.56 19.34 9.98
CA GLY A 746 -21.55 20.80 9.87
C GLY A 746 -22.40 21.52 10.94
N ASN A 747 -23.48 20.89 11.40
CA ASN A 747 -24.29 21.42 12.51
C ASN A 747 -23.67 21.12 13.90
N MET A 748 -23.07 19.94 14.09
CA MET A 748 -22.44 19.52 15.36
C MET A 748 -21.17 20.32 15.67
N PHE A 749 -20.36 20.61 14.65
CA PHE A 749 -19.06 21.27 14.79
C PHE A 749 -19.08 22.73 14.29
N ALA A 750 -20.25 23.37 14.33
CA ALA A 750 -20.42 24.77 13.95
C ALA A 750 -19.50 25.68 14.80
N GLY A 751 -18.60 26.41 14.13
CA GLY A 751 -17.57 27.24 14.76
C GLY A 751 -16.14 26.70 14.62
N PHE A 752 -15.98 25.42 14.23
CA PHE A 752 -14.70 24.85 13.78
C PHE A 752 -14.54 24.99 12.25
N PRO A 753 -13.33 24.85 11.68
CA PRO A 753 -13.12 24.86 10.24
C PRO A 753 -13.93 23.74 9.55
N ALA A 754 -14.67 24.10 8.50
CA ALA A 754 -15.43 23.13 7.71
C ALA A 754 -14.52 22.41 6.71
N TYR A 755 -14.80 21.13 6.45
CA TYR A 755 -14.21 20.40 5.33
C TYR A 755 -14.65 21.02 3.99
N GLN A 756 -13.72 21.13 3.05
CA GLN A 756 -13.97 21.55 1.67
C GLN A 756 -13.32 20.53 0.74
N VAL A 757 -14.04 20.09 -0.30
CA VAL A 757 -13.47 19.23 -1.35
C VAL A 757 -12.38 20.01 -2.10
N ALA A 758 -11.19 19.44 -2.21
CA ALA A 758 -10.05 20.07 -2.86
C ALA A 758 -10.25 20.16 -4.38
N THR A 759 -10.70 21.31 -4.87
CA THR A 759 -10.74 21.67 -6.29
C THR A 759 -9.36 22.19 -6.71
N GLY A 760 -8.44 21.27 -7.03
CA GLY A 760 -7.06 21.62 -7.39
C GLY A 760 -6.96 22.45 -8.66
N THR A 761 -6.08 23.46 -8.65
CA THR A 761 -5.58 24.09 -9.87
C THR A 761 -4.44 23.26 -10.42
N TYR A 762 -4.62 22.69 -11.61
CA TYR A 762 -3.57 21.92 -12.31
C TYR A 762 -2.27 22.76 -12.47
N PRO A 763 -1.08 22.18 -12.22
CA PRO A 763 0.19 22.90 -12.34
C PRO A 763 0.50 23.30 -13.80
N VAL A 764 0.85 24.56 -14.02
CA VAL A 764 1.36 25.03 -15.33
C VAL A 764 2.83 24.64 -15.44
N ILE A 765 3.20 23.99 -16.55
CA ILE A 765 4.56 23.47 -16.78
C ILE A 765 5.25 24.16 -17.95
N ASN A 766 6.57 24.01 -18.02
CA ASN A 766 7.38 24.47 -19.15
C ASN A 766 8.59 23.54 -19.36
N ALA A 767 9.41 23.79 -20.38
CA ALA A 767 10.53 22.92 -20.77
C ALA A 767 11.65 22.75 -19.72
N THR A 768 11.61 23.47 -18.59
CA THR A 768 12.52 23.27 -17.44
C THR A 768 11.84 22.69 -16.20
N THR A 769 10.55 22.33 -16.25
CA THR A 769 9.85 21.65 -15.14
C THR A 769 10.39 20.22 -14.97
N PRO A 770 11.01 19.87 -13.82
CA PRO A 770 11.66 18.57 -13.65
C PRO A 770 10.71 17.43 -13.21
N TYR A 771 9.63 17.78 -12.50
CA TYR A 771 8.64 16.85 -11.97
C TYR A 771 7.27 17.55 -11.80
N VAL A 772 6.22 16.77 -11.63
CA VAL A 772 4.84 17.24 -11.37
C VAL A 772 4.17 16.34 -10.33
N SER A 773 3.25 16.89 -9.53
CA SER A 773 2.53 16.17 -8.46
C SER A 773 1.07 15.85 -8.80
N ASP A 774 0.55 16.38 -9.91
CA ASP A 774 -0.78 16.12 -10.47
C ASP A 774 -0.73 16.43 -11.99
N LEU A 775 -1.81 16.13 -12.71
CA LEU A 775 -1.98 16.38 -14.14
C LEU A 775 -1.73 17.86 -14.48
N PRO A 776 -0.80 18.20 -15.40
CA PRO A 776 -0.56 19.58 -15.83
C PRO A 776 -1.78 20.33 -16.36
N ALA A 777 -1.76 21.66 -16.30
CA ALA A 777 -2.74 22.49 -16.99
C ALA A 777 -2.46 22.48 -18.51
N ILE A 778 -3.47 22.15 -19.31
CA ILE A 778 -3.42 22.29 -20.78
C ILE A 778 -3.78 23.74 -21.14
N SER A 779 -2.89 24.45 -21.83
CA SER A 779 -3.13 25.83 -22.27
C SER A 779 -3.88 25.94 -23.61
N GLY A 780 -3.95 24.86 -24.39
CA GLY A 780 -4.67 24.77 -25.66
C GLY A 780 -4.44 23.42 -26.37
N PRO A 781 -5.09 23.17 -27.52
CA PRO A 781 -4.97 21.88 -28.23
C PRO A 781 -3.56 21.60 -28.77
N ASP A 782 -2.73 22.63 -28.94
CA ASP A 782 -1.33 22.51 -29.39
C ASP A 782 -0.32 22.35 -28.23
N ASP A 783 -0.78 22.29 -26.97
CA ASP A 783 0.08 22.18 -25.78
C ASP A 783 0.61 20.76 -25.56
N TYR A 784 1.43 20.31 -26.50
CA TYR A 784 2.01 18.96 -26.49
C TYR A 784 2.89 18.66 -25.29
N LEU A 785 3.41 19.70 -24.61
CA LEU A 785 4.14 19.51 -23.36
C LEU A 785 3.18 19.07 -22.25
N ALA A 786 2.07 19.79 -22.05
CA ALA A 786 1.05 19.40 -21.08
C ALA A 786 0.39 18.07 -21.46
N LEU A 787 -0.04 17.90 -22.72
CA LEU A 787 -0.75 16.70 -23.20
C LEU A 787 0.10 15.43 -23.06
N THR A 788 1.36 15.45 -23.50
CA THR A 788 2.27 14.29 -23.38
C THR A 788 2.64 14.02 -21.92
N THR A 789 2.87 15.06 -21.13
CA THR A 789 3.17 14.90 -19.69
C THR A 789 1.97 14.32 -18.93
N ARG A 790 0.73 14.67 -19.30
CA ARG A 790 -0.47 14.04 -18.74
C ARG A 790 -0.58 12.56 -19.07
N ILE A 791 -0.32 12.14 -20.31
CA ILE A 791 -0.29 10.72 -20.68
C ILE A 791 0.72 9.98 -19.78
N ARG A 792 1.93 10.55 -19.61
CA ARG A 792 2.95 10.02 -18.68
C ARG A 792 2.44 9.92 -17.24
N VAL A 793 1.86 10.99 -16.69
CA VAL A 793 1.28 10.98 -15.33
C VAL A 793 0.17 9.93 -15.18
N THR A 794 -0.69 9.72 -16.18
CA THR A 794 -1.72 8.66 -16.09
C THR A 794 -1.16 7.23 -16.15
N LEU A 795 0.06 7.04 -16.66
CA LEU A 795 0.76 5.76 -16.59
C LEU A 795 1.45 5.58 -15.23
N GLU A 796 2.14 6.62 -14.74
CA GLU A 796 2.95 6.59 -13.51
C GLU A 796 2.13 6.67 -12.21
N ASP A 797 1.08 7.48 -12.14
CA ASP A 797 0.22 7.62 -10.94
C ASP A 797 -0.88 6.54 -10.92
N PRO A 798 -0.84 5.54 -10.00
CA PRO A 798 -1.84 4.48 -9.95
C PRO A 798 -3.27 4.99 -9.74
N ARG A 799 -3.45 6.16 -9.12
CA ARG A 799 -4.76 6.76 -8.83
C ARG A 799 -5.48 7.25 -10.08
N GLN A 800 -4.76 7.43 -11.20
CA GLN A 800 -5.28 7.95 -12.46
C GLN A 800 -5.65 6.82 -13.43
N PRO A 801 -6.78 6.91 -14.15
CA PRO A 801 -7.03 6.12 -15.36
C PRO A 801 -6.43 6.82 -16.59
N LEU A 802 -6.09 6.08 -17.66
CA LEU A 802 -5.56 6.64 -18.91
C LEU A 802 -6.46 7.73 -19.53
N SER A 803 -7.78 7.59 -19.44
CA SER A 803 -8.76 8.60 -19.89
C SER A 803 -8.67 9.93 -19.14
N GLY A 804 -8.10 9.94 -17.92
CA GLY A 804 -7.87 11.16 -17.14
C GLY A 804 -6.88 12.14 -17.79
N SER A 805 -6.11 11.70 -18.79
CA SER A 805 -5.15 12.56 -19.49
C SER A 805 -5.83 13.70 -20.28
N VAL A 806 -7.09 13.54 -20.70
CA VAL A 806 -7.77 14.52 -21.58
C VAL A 806 -9.25 14.77 -21.25
N ALA A 807 -9.90 13.99 -20.39
CA ALA A 807 -11.36 14.04 -20.27
C ALA A 807 -11.94 15.34 -19.65
N ASP A 808 -11.22 15.96 -18.71
CA ASP A 808 -11.54 17.30 -18.20
C ASP A 808 -11.45 18.36 -19.31
N PHE A 809 -10.44 18.25 -20.18
CA PHE A 809 -10.18 19.18 -21.27
C PHE A 809 -11.15 18.98 -22.44
N ALA A 810 -11.55 17.75 -22.75
CA ALA A 810 -12.60 17.45 -23.73
C ALA A 810 -13.97 17.96 -23.24
N GLY A 811 -14.32 17.72 -21.97
CA GLY A 811 -15.53 18.26 -21.35
C GLY A 811 -15.57 19.79 -21.35
N GLN A 812 -14.48 20.45 -20.95
CA GLN A 812 -14.35 21.91 -20.98
C GLN A 812 -14.48 22.46 -22.41
N SER A 813 -13.79 21.84 -23.38
CA SER A 813 -13.83 22.27 -24.77
C SER A 813 -15.24 22.17 -25.37
N LEU A 814 -16.00 21.12 -25.03
CA LEU A 814 -17.38 20.95 -25.46
C LEU A 814 -18.32 21.99 -24.81
N TYR A 815 -18.11 22.31 -23.52
CA TYR A 815 -18.83 23.39 -22.84
C TYR A 815 -18.54 24.75 -23.51
N ASP A 816 -17.27 25.09 -23.74
CA ASP A 816 -16.83 26.34 -24.39
C ASP A 816 -17.35 26.46 -25.84
N ALA A 817 -17.49 25.33 -26.54
CA ALA A 817 -18.11 25.26 -27.88
C ALA A 817 -19.64 25.46 -27.87
N GLY A 818 -20.27 25.48 -26.69
CA GLY A 818 -21.71 25.55 -26.49
C GLY A 818 -22.43 24.23 -26.78
N GLY A 819 -21.82 23.10 -26.43
CA GLY A 819 -22.35 21.75 -26.67
C GLY A 819 -22.21 21.24 -28.10
N ASN A 820 -21.46 21.92 -28.97
CA ASN A 820 -21.31 21.55 -30.38
C ASN A 820 -19.90 20.99 -30.67
N ALA A 821 -19.80 19.66 -30.79
CA ALA A 821 -18.55 18.94 -31.05
C ALA A 821 -17.88 19.30 -32.41
N THR A 822 -18.61 19.79 -33.41
CA THR A 822 -18.02 20.21 -34.70
C THR A 822 -17.24 21.52 -34.60
N LYS A 823 -17.31 22.23 -33.45
CA LYS A 823 -16.50 23.43 -33.16
C LYS A 823 -15.33 23.17 -32.21
N VAL A 824 -15.33 22.05 -31.50
CA VAL A 824 -14.21 21.64 -30.63
C VAL A 824 -13.03 21.30 -31.53
N VAL A 825 -11.83 21.79 -31.21
CA VAL A 825 -10.59 21.36 -31.91
C VAL A 825 -10.10 20.08 -31.26
N VAL A 826 -9.92 19.02 -32.05
CA VAL A 826 -9.39 17.73 -31.59
C VAL A 826 -7.85 17.75 -31.65
N PRO A 827 -7.15 17.82 -30.50
CA PRO A 827 -5.69 17.86 -30.45
C PRO A 827 -5.10 16.59 -31.09
N GLY A 828 -4.16 16.76 -32.02
CA GLY A 828 -3.54 15.66 -32.76
C GLY A 828 -4.31 15.15 -33.98
N LEU A 829 -5.53 15.63 -34.24
CA LEU A 829 -6.29 15.25 -35.44
C LEU A 829 -6.56 16.44 -36.35
N ASP A 830 -7.16 17.50 -35.82
CA ASP A 830 -7.52 18.66 -36.63
C ASP A 830 -6.25 19.43 -37.03
N GLY A 831 -6.06 19.62 -38.33
CA GLY A 831 -4.84 20.24 -38.89
C GLY A 831 -3.73 19.27 -39.29
N TYR A 832 -3.89 17.95 -39.06
CA TYR A 832 -2.90 16.93 -39.42
C TYR A 832 -3.24 16.23 -40.75
N ASP A 833 -2.25 16.12 -41.66
CA ASP A 833 -2.36 15.31 -42.87
C ASP A 833 -1.74 13.92 -42.65
N TYR A 834 -2.54 13.03 -42.06
CA TYR A 834 -2.14 11.65 -41.82
C TYR A 834 -1.95 10.81 -43.10
N ALA A 835 -2.61 11.18 -44.20
CA ALA A 835 -2.48 10.49 -45.48
C ALA A 835 -1.10 10.69 -46.14
N SER A 836 -0.49 11.87 -45.94
CA SER A 836 0.87 12.19 -46.42
C SER A 836 1.99 11.92 -45.41
N ALA A 837 1.67 11.72 -44.12
CA ALA A 837 2.65 11.69 -43.03
C ALA A 837 3.59 10.47 -42.99
N LEU A 838 3.31 9.41 -43.77
CA LEU A 838 4.12 8.20 -43.79
C LEU A 838 4.91 8.08 -45.09
N GLN A 839 6.18 8.49 -45.05
CA GLN A 839 7.03 8.52 -46.23
C GLN A 839 7.46 7.10 -46.64
N SER A 840 7.70 6.88 -47.94
CA SER A 840 8.32 5.64 -48.44
C SER A 840 9.82 5.63 -48.14
N ASN A 841 10.37 4.52 -47.63
CA ASN A 841 11.79 4.41 -47.30
C ASN A 841 12.69 4.70 -48.51
N GLY A 842 13.26 5.92 -48.55
CA GLY A 842 14.04 6.40 -49.69
C GLY A 842 14.86 7.64 -49.35
N THR A 843 16.13 7.42 -48.98
CA THR A 843 17.27 8.36 -49.07
C THR A 843 17.00 9.86 -48.81
N THR A 844 17.25 10.29 -47.58
CA THR A 844 17.85 11.59 -47.22
C THR A 844 17.68 12.73 -48.24
N SER A 845 16.57 13.45 -48.15
CA SER A 845 16.45 14.83 -48.63
C SER A 845 16.20 15.77 -47.46
N SER A 846 16.75 16.98 -47.50
CA SER A 846 16.85 17.87 -46.35
C SER A 846 15.86 19.04 -46.40
N ALA A 847 15.58 19.59 -45.20
CA ALA A 847 14.79 20.81 -44.95
C ALA A 847 13.26 20.69 -45.19
N LYS A 848 12.40 21.40 -44.45
CA LYS A 848 12.66 22.54 -43.53
C LYS A 848 11.57 22.66 -42.46
N LEU A 849 11.96 23.29 -41.33
CA LEU A 849 11.14 23.98 -40.31
C LEU A 849 9.61 23.96 -40.53
#